data_AF-A0A0D2B0Q1-F1
#
_entry.id   AF-A0A0D2B0Q1-F1
#
_cell.length_a   1.000
_cell.length_b   1.000
_cell.length_c   1.000
_cell.angle_alpha   90.00
_cell.angle_beta   90.00
_cell.angle_gamma   90.00
#
_symmetry.space_group_name_H-M   'P 1'
#
loop_
_entity.id
_entity.type
_entity.pdbx_description
1 polymer ?
#
loop_
_entity_poly.entity_id
_entity_poly.type
_entity_poly.pdbx_seq_one_letter_code
_entity_poly.pdbx_strand_id
1 'polypeptide(L)'
;MSDLLQGVALISGAGSGIGQATSLAFVRHGITQLALLDIDPAGMAATRKLIFELNNQVEVLELEADLSNDKAIVDAIQAVVNRFGQIDIAVNNVGIGGSMCATSEMSVDDYRKVVDIDLVGLWVAQREEIRQMLRQDPRGPCPEIRSRGVIVNLSSTYGHVAPSATTPVPPYVACKHGVLGMTKVDANSYAKDGIRINAICPGFVNTPALKAAVQEEGVMRDELKKVPMGRFAEPSEIAEAISFLVSPMSSYMSGASLIWFYKPMTSNIKLIAAREPGFDDTYDVVVVGSGAAGLTAAFTAAFGTNNRVLVAEKTGYYGGTTAFSGGGLWVPGNPKMSELGIVDSRERIQTYLQEILGPSYQEDLISAFLDSAPTMVAWMEENSAVRFVGTLAPDYHMDRKGSEYGRTIMTKSYDGRGLGPLIKQVRYPLQGMCAFGSMQTDLSELNTWKRPLANWRNFSFCAKSLARYASDLVRYGKGTALFNGNALVGRLLESVKREGVDLWSDATALEPIGGNGQVDGLVIQKNHTNIRVRARKAVLLASGGFSRSVEWSRKYLPNADWSAGCRGNQGDGLRIGIALGGSLPPRNEDNALWSPISQLIPKRGPVRNFPHLALDRSKPGCIIVDGDGQRFANESAPYQPFGRNTHAAGVRKEYLVGDRTFLRRYGMGMALPAPYAIGHLLRKNYLLQAQTVPELAQRIGMAPAKLASTVDRFNQFARAGRDDDFHRGESIYDQSYGDPHVKPNPCLAPLEKPPFYALPLYPGNVSTLYGLRTNHNAQVLNSDGNPVRGLYALGADQNSIMKGLYPGGGSTLGPGMVFSYRAGLHLSGRL
;
A
#
# COMPACT_ATOMS: atom_id res chain seq x y z
N MET A 1 -41.41 -31.49 -19.17
CA MET A 1 -40.11 -31.16 -18.53
C MET A 1 -39.71 -32.37 -17.73
N SER A 2 -38.44 -32.77 -17.74
CA SER A 2 -37.97 -33.88 -16.88
C SER A 2 -38.10 -33.46 -15.42
N ASP A 3 -38.70 -34.29 -14.57
CA ASP A 3 -38.80 -34.04 -13.13
C ASP A 3 -37.38 -33.94 -12.53
N LEU A 4 -37.01 -32.73 -12.11
CA LEU A 4 -35.70 -32.42 -11.54
C LEU A 4 -35.57 -32.91 -10.09
N LEU A 5 -36.68 -32.90 -9.37
CA LEU A 5 -36.79 -33.30 -7.96
C LEU A 5 -37.77 -34.47 -7.82
N GLN A 6 -37.48 -35.37 -6.90
CA GLN A 6 -38.28 -36.56 -6.62
C GLN A 6 -38.25 -36.86 -5.12
N GLY A 7 -39.29 -37.53 -4.62
CA GLY A 7 -39.39 -37.95 -3.23
C GLY A 7 -40.24 -37.02 -2.36
N VAL A 8 -40.05 -37.16 -1.05
CA VAL A 8 -40.74 -36.43 0.01
C VAL A 8 -39.90 -35.24 0.44
N ALA A 9 -40.47 -34.04 0.35
CA ALA A 9 -39.82 -32.83 0.83
C ALA A 9 -40.48 -32.31 2.12
N LEU A 10 -39.66 -31.90 3.08
CA LEU A 10 -40.06 -31.16 4.28
C LEU A 10 -39.47 -29.75 4.21
N ILE A 11 -40.32 -28.73 4.38
CA ILE A 11 -39.90 -27.33 4.35
C ILE A 11 -40.41 -26.63 5.61
N SER A 12 -39.51 -26.07 6.41
CA SER A 12 -39.87 -25.20 7.54
C SER A 12 -40.01 -23.73 7.12
N GLY A 13 -40.77 -22.95 7.88
CA GLY A 13 -41.13 -21.57 7.52
C GLY A 13 -41.89 -21.48 6.19
N ALA A 14 -42.66 -22.53 5.87
CA ALA A 14 -43.28 -22.72 4.57
C ALA A 14 -44.49 -21.79 4.32
N GLY A 15 -45.01 -21.12 5.33
CA GLY A 15 -46.19 -20.27 5.24
C GLY A 15 -45.96 -18.95 4.50
N SER A 16 -44.72 -18.50 4.34
CA SER A 16 -44.41 -17.23 3.67
C SER A 16 -43.00 -17.16 3.07
N GLY A 17 -42.71 -16.05 2.35
CA GLY A 17 -41.34 -15.68 1.95
C GLY A 17 -40.59 -16.75 1.16
N ILE A 18 -39.37 -17.06 1.59
CA ILE A 18 -38.48 -18.04 0.93
C ILE A 18 -39.06 -19.46 1.03
N GLY A 19 -39.64 -19.83 2.18
CA GLY A 19 -40.23 -21.16 2.37
C GLY A 19 -41.41 -21.41 1.44
N GLN A 20 -42.37 -20.48 1.37
CA GLN A 20 -43.48 -20.55 0.42
C GLN A 20 -42.98 -20.64 -1.02
N ALA A 21 -42.03 -19.80 -1.42
CA ALA A 21 -41.48 -19.83 -2.77
C ALA A 21 -40.77 -21.16 -3.08
N THR A 22 -40.10 -21.75 -2.09
CA THR A 22 -39.43 -23.06 -2.20
C THR A 22 -40.47 -24.17 -2.37
N SER A 23 -41.56 -24.15 -1.61
CA SER A 23 -42.68 -25.10 -1.76
C SER A 23 -43.25 -25.09 -3.19
N LEU A 24 -43.47 -23.90 -3.74
CA LEU A 24 -43.97 -23.74 -5.12
C LEU A 24 -42.94 -24.19 -6.17
N ALA A 25 -41.66 -23.88 -5.98
CA ALA A 25 -40.59 -24.32 -6.87
C ALA A 25 -40.45 -25.84 -6.87
N PHE A 26 -40.53 -26.48 -5.70
CA PHE A 26 -40.42 -27.94 -5.58
C PHE A 26 -41.53 -28.67 -6.33
N VAL A 27 -42.78 -28.17 -6.24
CA VAL A 27 -43.91 -28.71 -7.00
C VAL A 27 -43.72 -28.52 -8.51
N ARG A 28 -43.22 -27.36 -8.95
CA ARG A 28 -42.89 -27.12 -10.37
C ARG A 28 -41.81 -28.06 -10.89
N HIS A 29 -40.90 -28.48 -10.02
CA HIS A 29 -39.76 -29.34 -10.34
C HIS A 29 -40.02 -30.84 -10.11
N GLY A 30 -41.25 -31.24 -9.76
CA GLY A 30 -41.69 -32.65 -9.77
C GLY A 30 -41.98 -33.27 -8.39
N ILE A 31 -41.90 -32.52 -7.30
CA ILE A 31 -42.30 -33.03 -5.97
C ILE A 31 -43.82 -33.24 -5.91
N THR A 32 -44.22 -34.45 -5.53
CA THR A 32 -45.63 -34.85 -5.38
C THR A 32 -46.04 -35.10 -3.92
N GLN A 33 -45.08 -35.15 -2.99
CA GLN A 33 -45.33 -35.33 -1.55
C GLN A 33 -44.56 -34.25 -0.79
N LEU A 34 -45.28 -33.34 -0.13
CA LEU A 34 -44.71 -32.15 0.49
C LEU A 34 -45.28 -31.93 1.89
N ALA A 35 -44.40 -31.83 2.88
CA ALA A 35 -44.72 -31.40 4.23
C ALA A 35 -44.37 -29.92 4.43
N LEU A 36 -45.37 -29.13 4.79
CA LEU A 36 -45.24 -27.71 5.15
C LEU A 36 -45.21 -27.62 6.67
N LEU A 37 -44.14 -27.05 7.22
CA LEU A 37 -44.00 -26.80 8.64
C LEU A 37 -43.90 -25.29 8.88
N ASP A 38 -44.78 -24.75 9.72
CA ASP A 38 -44.77 -23.34 10.12
C ASP A 38 -45.50 -23.15 11.46
N ILE A 39 -45.29 -22.02 12.12
CA ILE A 39 -46.08 -21.60 13.28
C ILE A 39 -47.38 -20.90 12.87
N ASP A 40 -47.51 -20.49 11.60
CA ASP A 40 -48.70 -19.82 11.06
C ASP A 40 -49.56 -20.75 10.18
N PRO A 41 -50.64 -21.35 10.73
CA PRO A 41 -51.57 -22.19 9.97
C PRO A 41 -52.23 -21.45 8.80
N ALA A 42 -52.48 -20.15 8.91
CA ALA A 42 -53.12 -19.38 7.85
C ALA A 42 -52.17 -19.20 6.65
N GLY A 43 -50.90 -18.91 6.92
CA GLY A 43 -49.83 -18.86 5.91
C GLY A 43 -49.63 -20.22 5.21
N MET A 44 -49.66 -21.33 5.96
CA MET A 44 -49.61 -22.67 5.37
C MET A 44 -50.81 -22.96 4.47
N ALA A 45 -52.02 -22.64 4.92
CA ALA A 45 -53.23 -22.83 4.12
C ALA A 45 -53.21 -22.01 2.82
N ALA A 46 -52.68 -20.78 2.86
CA ALA A 46 -52.48 -19.95 1.68
C ALA A 46 -51.46 -20.58 0.72
N THR A 47 -50.35 -21.10 1.25
CA THR A 47 -49.32 -21.81 0.46
C THR A 47 -49.89 -23.08 -0.18
N ARG A 48 -50.67 -23.87 0.56
CA ARG A 48 -51.35 -25.06 0.05
C ARG A 48 -52.30 -24.73 -1.10
N LYS A 49 -53.06 -23.64 -0.99
CA LYS A 49 -53.92 -23.18 -2.08
C LYS A 49 -53.11 -22.90 -3.36
N LEU A 50 -51.99 -22.18 -3.24
CA LEU A 50 -51.09 -21.90 -4.37
C LEU A 50 -50.46 -23.18 -4.94
N ILE A 51 -50.13 -24.17 -4.10
CA ILE A 51 -49.66 -25.49 -4.55
C ILE A 51 -50.73 -26.19 -5.38
N PHE A 52 -51.98 -26.22 -4.92
CA PHE A 52 -53.08 -26.87 -5.64
C PHE A 52 -53.45 -26.16 -6.95
N GLU A 53 -53.24 -24.84 -7.04
CA GLU A 53 -53.35 -24.10 -8.30
C GLU A 53 -52.27 -24.50 -9.31
N LEU A 54 -51.06 -24.88 -8.85
CA LEU A 54 -49.99 -25.38 -9.72
C LEU A 54 -50.16 -26.86 -10.09
N ASN A 55 -50.47 -27.69 -9.11
CA ASN A 55 -50.70 -29.12 -9.27
C ASN A 55 -51.58 -29.66 -8.13
N ASN A 56 -52.83 -29.97 -8.45
CA ASN A 56 -53.81 -30.48 -7.49
C ASN A 56 -53.62 -31.96 -7.10
N GLN A 57 -52.64 -32.66 -7.69
CA GLN A 57 -52.31 -34.04 -7.37
C GLN A 57 -51.24 -34.16 -6.28
N VAL A 58 -50.64 -33.04 -5.86
CA VAL A 58 -49.63 -33.03 -4.80
C VAL A 58 -50.29 -33.36 -3.46
N GLU A 59 -49.75 -34.32 -2.74
CA GLU A 59 -50.14 -34.62 -1.39
C GLU A 59 -49.43 -33.67 -0.42
N VAL A 60 -50.19 -32.81 0.24
CA VAL A 60 -49.68 -31.79 1.17
C VAL A 60 -50.03 -32.15 2.61
N LEU A 61 -49.02 -32.22 3.48
CA LEU A 61 -49.17 -32.36 4.94
C LEU A 61 -48.83 -31.03 5.61
N GLU A 62 -49.75 -30.44 6.34
CA GLU A 62 -49.55 -29.18 7.09
C GLU A 62 -49.27 -29.51 8.56
N LEU A 63 -48.18 -28.95 9.11
CA LEU A 63 -47.70 -29.23 10.46
C LEU A 63 -47.45 -27.91 11.20
N GLU A 64 -48.31 -27.61 12.17
CA GLU A 64 -48.13 -26.47 13.06
C GLU A 64 -47.07 -26.79 14.12
N ALA A 65 -45.93 -26.09 14.08
CA ALA A 65 -44.85 -26.30 15.04
C ALA A 65 -44.05 -25.03 15.31
N ASP A 66 -43.83 -24.74 16.59
CA ASP A 66 -42.90 -23.72 17.06
C ASP A 66 -41.49 -24.32 17.17
N LEU A 67 -40.55 -23.79 16.40
CA LEU A 67 -39.17 -24.27 16.38
C LEU A 67 -38.35 -23.87 17.62
N SER A 68 -38.92 -23.14 18.57
CA SER A 68 -38.35 -23.00 19.92
C SER A 68 -38.69 -24.19 20.85
N ASN A 69 -39.57 -25.10 20.42
CA ASN A 69 -40.02 -26.24 21.21
C ASN A 69 -39.54 -27.57 20.61
N ASP A 70 -38.47 -28.13 21.17
CA ASP A 70 -37.86 -29.40 20.75
C ASP A 70 -38.87 -30.53 20.53
N LYS A 71 -39.87 -30.67 21.41
CA LYS A 71 -40.87 -31.74 21.30
C LYS A 71 -41.75 -31.54 20.07
N ALA A 72 -42.17 -30.30 19.80
CA ALA A 72 -42.98 -29.98 18.62
C ALA A 72 -42.23 -30.31 17.32
N ILE A 73 -40.92 -30.03 17.27
CA ILE A 73 -40.06 -30.37 16.12
C ILE A 73 -39.99 -31.87 15.90
N VAL A 74 -39.71 -32.64 16.97
CA VAL A 74 -39.62 -34.10 16.93
C VAL A 74 -40.95 -34.72 16.50
N ASP A 75 -42.06 -34.27 17.08
CA ASP A 75 -43.39 -34.77 16.77
C ASP A 75 -43.77 -34.46 15.31
N ALA A 76 -43.43 -33.27 14.80
CA ALA A 76 -43.68 -32.88 13.42
C ALA A 76 -42.89 -33.75 12.43
N ILE A 77 -41.59 -33.95 12.65
CA ILE A 77 -40.76 -34.82 11.79
C ILE A 77 -41.28 -36.26 11.82
N GLN A 78 -41.67 -36.77 12.99
CA GLN A 78 -42.26 -38.10 13.10
C GLN A 78 -43.62 -38.19 12.37
N ALA A 79 -44.42 -37.12 12.36
CA ALA A 79 -45.67 -37.08 11.59
C ALA A 79 -45.42 -37.17 10.07
N VAL A 80 -44.37 -36.51 9.54
CA VAL A 80 -43.94 -36.65 8.14
C VAL A 80 -43.59 -38.10 7.84
N VAL A 81 -42.77 -38.72 8.69
CA VAL A 81 -42.35 -40.13 8.52
C VAL A 81 -43.54 -41.08 8.64
N ASN A 82 -44.47 -40.85 9.56
CA ASN A 82 -45.67 -41.68 9.69
C ASN A 82 -46.59 -41.56 8.47
N ARG A 83 -46.64 -40.38 7.83
CA ARG A 83 -47.51 -40.13 6.68
C ARG A 83 -46.90 -40.63 5.38
N PHE A 84 -45.64 -40.31 5.12
CA PHE A 84 -44.97 -40.55 3.83
C PHE A 84 -43.91 -41.66 3.87
N GLY A 85 -43.57 -42.16 5.06
CA GLY A 85 -42.58 -43.23 5.28
C GLY A 85 -41.12 -42.75 5.32
N GLN A 86 -40.82 -41.54 4.81
CA GLN A 86 -39.45 -41.06 4.60
C GLN A 86 -39.38 -39.53 4.44
N ILE A 87 -38.17 -39.00 4.43
CA ILE A 87 -37.81 -37.61 4.12
C ILE A 87 -36.59 -37.64 3.18
N ASP A 88 -36.78 -37.33 1.90
CA ASP A 88 -35.69 -37.32 0.92
C ASP A 88 -35.02 -35.95 0.84
N ILE A 89 -35.80 -34.88 1.04
CA ILE A 89 -35.34 -33.49 0.99
C ILE A 89 -35.82 -32.76 2.24
N ALA A 90 -34.93 -32.05 2.92
CA ALA A 90 -35.29 -31.12 3.99
C ALA A 90 -34.72 -29.72 3.73
N VAL A 91 -35.57 -28.71 3.89
CA VAL A 91 -35.19 -27.30 3.81
C VAL A 91 -35.47 -26.64 5.15
N ASN A 92 -34.40 -26.37 5.88
CA ASN A 92 -34.45 -25.72 7.18
C ASN A 92 -34.45 -24.20 7.00
N ASN A 93 -35.63 -23.65 6.72
CA ASN A 93 -35.89 -22.22 6.54
C ASN A 93 -36.56 -21.65 7.80
N VAL A 94 -35.74 -21.31 8.79
CA VAL A 94 -36.18 -20.58 9.98
C VAL A 94 -35.22 -19.46 10.34
N GLY A 95 -35.76 -18.32 10.74
CA GLY A 95 -35.00 -17.33 11.49
C GLY A 95 -35.75 -16.05 11.81
N ILE A 96 -35.47 -15.51 12.99
CA ILE A 96 -35.94 -14.20 13.46
C ILE A 96 -34.76 -13.24 13.63
N GLY A 97 -34.91 -11.99 13.21
CA GLY A 97 -33.82 -11.00 13.27
C GLY A 97 -33.43 -10.57 14.69
N GLY A 98 -34.36 -10.68 15.65
CA GLY A 98 -34.20 -10.18 17.01
C GLY A 98 -34.23 -8.65 17.10
N SER A 99 -33.94 -8.12 18.29
CA SER A 99 -33.83 -6.69 18.56
C SER A 99 -32.60 -6.09 17.89
N MET A 100 -32.77 -4.94 17.21
CA MET A 100 -31.67 -4.21 16.56
C MET A 100 -31.02 -3.22 17.53
N CYS A 101 -30.08 -3.69 18.36
CA CYS A 101 -29.34 -2.86 19.31
C CYS A 101 -27.92 -3.40 19.54
N ALA A 102 -27.05 -2.56 20.12
CA ALA A 102 -25.70 -2.97 20.48
C ALA A 102 -25.71 -4.03 21.59
N THR A 103 -24.66 -4.83 21.70
CA THR A 103 -24.54 -5.88 22.75
C THR A 103 -24.70 -5.32 24.16
N SER A 104 -24.29 -4.08 24.42
CA SER A 104 -24.44 -3.42 25.73
C SER A 104 -25.88 -3.10 26.12
N GLU A 105 -26.80 -3.09 25.14
CA GLU A 105 -28.21 -2.69 25.30
C GLU A 105 -29.16 -3.88 25.12
N MET A 106 -28.62 -5.07 24.84
CA MET A 106 -29.39 -6.25 24.53
C MET A 106 -29.76 -7.03 25.79
N SER A 107 -31.04 -7.41 25.90
CA SER A 107 -31.48 -8.30 26.96
C SER A 107 -31.01 -9.74 26.71
N VAL A 108 -30.75 -10.48 27.79
CA VAL A 108 -30.38 -11.90 27.70
C VAL A 108 -31.54 -12.73 27.13
N ASP A 109 -32.78 -12.34 27.42
CA ASP A 109 -33.97 -13.05 26.95
C ASP A 109 -34.16 -12.89 25.43
N ASP A 110 -33.94 -11.70 24.88
CA ASP A 110 -33.93 -11.48 23.42
C ASP A 110 -32.82 -12.29 22.74
N TYR A 111 -31.61 -12.31 23.34
CA TYR A 111 -30.50 -13.10 22.84
C TYR A 111 -30.85 -14.59 22.81
N ARG A 112 -31.38 -15.14 23.92
CA ARG A 112 -31.79 -16.54 24.03
C ARG A 112 -32.88 -16.89 23.04
N LYS A 113 -33.92 -16.07 22.93
CA LYS A 113 -35.02 -16.29 21.99
C LYS A 113 -34.53 -16.49 20.55
N VAL A 114 -33.61 -15.65 20.08
CA VAL A 114 -33.02 -15.79 18.74
C VAL A 114 -32.17 -17.07 18.65
N VAL A 115 -31.36 -17.38 19.66
CA VAL A 115 -30.53 -18.60 19.68
C VAL A 115 -31.37 -19.87 19.68
N ASP A 116 -32.42 -19.91 20.50
CA ASP A 116 -33.29 -21.08 20.67
C ASP A 116 -34.01 -21.39 19.36
N ILE A 117 -34.39 -20.38 18.57
CA ILE A 117 -35.06 -20.56 17.27
C ILE A 117 -34.06 -20.76 16.12
N ASP A 118 -33.15 -19.81 15.89
CA ASP A 118 -32.32 -19.76 14.67
C ASP A 118 -31.19 -20.78 14.65
N LEU A 119 -30.75 -21.26 15.81
CA LEU A 119 -29.64 -22.19 15.95
C LEU A 119 -30.06 -23.52 16.56
N VAL A 120 -30.66 -23.50 17.76
CA VAL A 120 -31.02 -24.74 18.48
C VAL A 120 -32.17 -25.46 17.76
N GLY A 121 -33.26 -24.76 17.45
CA GLY A 121 -34.39 -25.32 16.71
C GLY A 121 -33.99 -25.91 15.36
N LEU A 122 -33.19 -25.16 14.59
CA LEU A 122 -32.64 -25.63 13.32
C LEU A 122 -31.76 -26.89 13.50
N TRP A 123 -30.92 -26.92 14.53
CA TRP A 123 -30.11 -28.10 14.85
C TRP A 123 -30.97 -29.31 15.23
N VAL A 124 -32.02 -29.13 16.05
CA VAL A 124 -32.93 -30.23 16.43
C VAL A 124 -33.64 -30.79 15.20
N ALA A 125 -34.11 -29.93 14.29
CA ALA A 125 -34.72 -30.36 13.04
C ALA A 125 -33.73 -31.20 12.20
N GLN A 126 -32.55 -30.65 11.91
CA GLN A 126 -31.50 -31.36 11.16
C GLN A 126 -31.11 -32.69 11.82
N ARG A 127 -31.04 -32.73 13.17
CA ARG A 127 -30.70 -33.95 13.91
C ARG A 127 -31.73 -35.06 13.66
N GLU A 128 -33.03 -34.76 13.74
CA GLU A 128 -34.06 -35.78 13.51
C GLU A 128 -34.19 -36.14 12.03
N GLU A 129 -33.99 -35.19 11.11
CA GLU A 129 -33.90 -35.43 9.67
C GLU A 129 -32.77 -36.42 9.35
N ILE A 130 -31.56 -36.18 9.87
CA ILE A 130 -30.42 -37.09 9.69
C ILE A 130 -30.72 -38.47 10.27
N ARG A 131 -31.30 -38.55 11.48
CA ARG A 131 -31.67 -39.83 12.12
C ARG A 131 -32.63 -40.64 11.25
N GLN A 132 -33.58 -39.97 10.62
CA GLN A 132 -34.49 -40.60 9.70
C GLN A 132 -33.79 -41.02 8.39
N MET A 133 -33.02 -40.12 7.77
CA MET A 133 -32.29 -40.40 6.52
C MET A 133 -31.30 -41.57 6.66
N LEU A 134 -30.64 -41.74 7.81
CA LEU A 134 -29.76 -42.88 8.08
C LEU A 134 -30.47 -44.24 8.01
N ARG A 135 -31.79 -44.27 8.20
CA ARG A 135 -32.62 -45.49 8.13
C ARG A 135 -33.21 -45.75 6.73
N GLN A 136 -33.01 -44.82 5.78
CA GLN A 136 -33.59 -44.89 4.44
C GLN A 136 -32.60 -45.47 3.44
N ASP A 137 -33.08 -46.24 2.47
CA ASP A 137 -32.25 -46.70 1.36
C ASP A 137 -31.87 -45.54 0.41
N PRO A 138 -30.61 -45.47 -0.09
CA PRO A 138 -30.20 -44.42 -1.02
C PRO A 138 -30.98 -44.46 -2.35
N ARG A 139 -31.42 -43.30 -2.83
CA ARG A 139 -32.14 -43.12 -4.10
C ARG A 139 -31.43 -42.11 -5.01
N GLY A 140 -31.59 -42.27 -6.32
CA GLY A 140 -31.02 -41.36 -7.30
C GLY A 140 -31.03 -41.93 -8.72
N PRO A 141 -30.74 -41.09 -9.72
CA PRO A 141 -30.87 -41.46 -11.14
C PRO A 141 -29.88 -42.55 -11.58
N CYS A 142 -28.73 -42.67 -10.91
CA CYS A 142 -27.73 -43.70 -11.16
C CYS A 142 -26.94 -44.02 -9.88
N PRO A 143 -26.23 -45.16 -9.80
CA PRO A 143 -25.49 -45.59 -8.60
C PRO A 143 -24.54 -44.53 -8.01
N GLU A 144 -23.88 -43.75 -8.87
CA GLU A 144 -22.88 -42.74 -8.49
C GLU A 144 -23.50 -41.48 -7.88
N ILE A 145 -24.81 -41.25 -8.09
CA ILE A 145 -25.53 -40.03 -7.68
C ILE A 145 -26.67 -40.37 -6.69
N ARG A 146 -26.61 -41.53 -6.01
CA ARG A 146 -27.62 -41.87 -5.00
C ARG A 146 -27.37 -41.13 -3.68
N SER A 147 -28.45 -40.69 -3.03
CA SER A 147 -28.48 -40.01 -1.74
C SER A 147 -29.53 -40.66 -0.85
N ARG A 148 -29.25 -40.84 0.45
CA ARG A 148 -30.27 -41.21 1.46
C ARG A 148 -31.18 -40.04 1.80
N GLY A 149 -30.66 -38.82 1.64
CA GLY A 149 -31.42 -37.58 1.70
C GLY A 149 -30.52 -36.37 1.52
N VAL A 150 -31.14 -35.20 1.39
CA VAL A 150 -30.47 -33.91 1.16
C VAL A 150 -31.05 -32.84 2.07
N ILE A 151 -30.19 -32.11 2.78
CA ILE A 151 -30.59 -31.04 3.69
C ILE A 151 -30.00 -29.72 3.20
N VAL A 152 -30.83 -28.67 3.15
CA VAL A 152 -30.40 -27.30 2.89
C VAL A 152 -30.79 -26.41 4.06
N ASN A 153 -29.78 -25.86 4.74
CA ASN A 153 -29.99 -24.93 5.85
C ASN A 153 -29.95 -23.48 5.37
N LEU A 154 -30.86 -22.66 5.87
CA LEU A 154 -30.83 -21.23 5.59
C LEU A 154 -30.02 -20.49 6.65
N SER A 155 -28.85 -20.05 6.20
CA SER A 155 -28.01 -19.10 6.93
C SER A 155 -28.37 -17.66 6.48
N SER A 156 -27.36 -16.81 6.31
CA SER A 156 -27.44 -15.45 5.80
C SER A 156 -26.08 -15.07 5.25
N THR A 157 -25.99 -14.02 4.44
CA THR A 157 -24.71 -13.33 4.20
C THR A 157 -24.02 -12.96 5.52
N TYR A 158 -24.78 -12.63 6.56
CA TYR A 158 -24.28 -12.41 7.92
C TYR A 158 -23.79 -13.67 8.65
N GLY A 159 -23.87 -14.85 8.05
CA GLY A 159 -23.13 -16.03 8.49
C GLY A 159 -21.65 -16.01 8.07
N HIS A 160 -21.27 -15.10 7.17
CA HIS A 160 -19.90 -14.94 6.68
C HIS A 160 -19.25 -13.62 7.11
N VAL A 161 -20.05 -12.60 7.42
CA VAL A 161 -19.59 -11.23 7.68
C VAL A 161 -20.43 -10.55 8.76
N ALA A 162 -19.95 -9.41 9.26
CA ALA A 162 -20.71 -8.57 10.19
C ALA A 162 -21.56 -7.52 9.43
N PRO A 163 -22.72 -7.12 9.99
CA PRO A 163 -23.48 -5.95 9.53
C PRO A 163 -22.71 -4.65 9.80
N SER A 164 -23.17 -3.53 9.23
CA SER A 164 -22.61 -2.21 9.57
C SER A 164 -22.95 -1.81 11.00
N ALA A 165 -22.20 -0.85 11.55
CA ALA A 165 -22.44 -0.31 12.89
C ALA A 165 -23.85 0.30 13.08
N THR A 166 -24.54 0.63 11.98
CA THR A 166 -25.90 1.17 11.93
C THR A 166 -27.00 0.11 11.99
N THR A 167 -26.66 -1.18 11.88
CA THR A 167 -27.61 -2.31 11.90
C THR A 167 -27.13 -3.44 12.83
N PRO A 168 -26.89 -3.15 14.12
CA PRO A 168 -26.37 -4.15 15.05
C PRO A 168 -27.43 -5.22 15.34
N VAL A 169 -27.17 -6.46 14.90
CA VAL A 169 -27.98 -7.66 15.19
C VAL A 169 -27.10 -8.82 15.72
N PRO A 170 -26.43 -8.67 16.88
CA PRO A 170 -25.46 -9.65 17.39
C PRO A 170 -25.93 -11.12 17.47
N PRO A 171 -27.12 -11.46 18.02
CA PRO A 171 -27.52 -12.85 18.18
C PRO A 171 -27.80 -13.52 16.84
N TYR A 172 -28.40 -12.79 15.89
CA TYR A 172 -28.65 -13.27 14.55
C TYR A 172 -27.33 -13.62 13.84
N VAL A 173 -26.35 -12.72 13.88
CA VAL A 173 -25.01 -12.96 13.30
C VAL A 173 -24.35 -14.19 13.90
N ALA A 174 -24.39 -14.32 15.24
CA ALA A 174 -23.85 -15.48 15.94
C ALA A 174 -24.52 -16.78 15.51
N CYS A 175 -25.86 -16.80 15.43
CA CYS A 175 -26.63 -17.95 14.99
C CYS A 175 -26.30 -18.33 13.55
N LYS A 176 -26.28 -17.37 12.61
CA LYS A 176 -26.03 -17.66 11.20
C LYS A 176 -24.60 -18.12 10.91
N HIS A 177 -23.60 -17.68 11.70
CA HIS A 177 -22.26 -18.28 11.70
C HIS A 177 -22.30 -19.72 12.27
N GLY A 178 -23.03 -19.94 13.37
CA GLY A 178 -23.24 -21.26 13.97
C GLY A 178 -23.85 -22.27 12.99
N VAL A 179 -24.89 -21.87 12.25
CA VAL A 179 -25.52 -22.69 11.20
C VAL A 179 -24.51 -23.13 10.14
N LEU A 180 -23.59 -22.26 9.71
CA LEU A 180 -22.55 -22.63 8.75
C LEU A 180 -21.51 -23.58 9.32
N GLY A 181 -21.12 -23.37 10.58
CA GLY A 181 -20.22 -24.29 11.28
C GLY A 181 -20.81 -25.69 11.36
N MET A 182 -22.06 -25.78 11.79
CA MET A 182 -22.81 -27.03 11.91
C MET A 182 -23.05 -27.71 10.56
N THR A 183 -23.48 -26.96 9.54
CA THR A 183 -23.65 -27.47 8.17
C THR A 183 -22.38 -28.17 7.69
N LYS A 184 -21.20 -27.56 7.89
CA LYS A 184 -19.92 -28.13 7.46
C LYS A 184 -19.53 -29.39 8.24
N VAL A 185 -19.74 -29.39 9.56
CA VAL A 185 -19.42 -30.54 10.41
C VAL A 185 -20.30 -31.74 10.05
N ASP A 186 -21.62 -31.53 9.95
CA ASP A 186 -22.55 -32.63 9.65
C ASP A 186 -22.42 -33.09 8.20
N ALA A 187 -22.20 -32.18 7.25
CA ALA A 187 -21.88 -32.54 5.86
C ALA A 187 -20.69 -33.49 5.76
N ASN A 188 -19.60 -33.20 6.49
CA ASN A 188 -18.42 -34.06 6.51
C ASN A 188 -18.69 -35.39 7.22
N SER A 189 -19.48 -35.36 8.29
CA SER A 189 -19.75 -36.53 9.13
C SER A 189 -20.62 -37.55 8.41
N TYR A 190 -21.64 -37.11 7.66
CA TYR A 190 -22.64 -37.98 7.05
C TYR A 190 -22.51 -38.13 5.52
N ALA A 191 -21.51 -37.49 4.89
CA ALA A 191 -21.27 -37.64 3.45
C ALA A 191 -21.08 -39.11 3.02
N LYS A 192 -20.37 -39.90 3.82
CA LYS A 192 -20.14 -41.34 3.53
C LYS A 192 -21.40 -42.18 3.67
N ASP A 193 -22.36 -41.72 4.47
CA ASP A 193 -23.67 -42.37 4.62
C ASP A 193 -24.62 -42.01 3.48
N GLY A 194 -24.19 -41.15 2.55
CA GLY A 194 -24.98 -40.69 1.41
C GLY A 194 -25.96 -39.57 1.78
N ILE A 195 -25.71 -38.81 2.85
CA ILE A 195 -26.50 -37.63 3.20
C ILE A 195 -25.72 -36.38 2.78
N ARG A 196 -26.34 -35.54 1.95
CA ARG A 196 -25.74 -34.26 1.52
C ARG A 196 -26.33 -33.12 2.32
N ILE A 197 -25.47 -32.28 2.87
CA ILE A 197 -25.91 -31.15 3.69
C ILE A 197 -25.21 -29.89 3.17
N ASN A 198 -25.98 -28.88 2.78
CA ASN A 198 -25.46 -27.61 2.29
C ASN A 198 -26.20 -26.45 2.96
N ALA A 199 -25.69 -25.23 2.77
CA ALA A 199 -26.34 -24.02 3.24
C ALA A 199 -26.54 -23.04 2.08
N ILE A 200 -27.63 -22.28 2.16
CA ILE A 200 -27.83 -21.07 1.36
C ILE A 200 -27.70 -19.86 2.27
N CYS A 201 -27.04 -18.82 1.78
CA CYS A 201 -26.74 -17.60 2.52
C CYS A 201 -27.33 -16.39 1.78
N PRO A 202 -28.64 -16.11 1.91
CA PRO A 202 -29.26 -15.00 1.22
C PRO A 202 -28.77 -13.64 1.74
N GLY A 203 -28.68 -12.67 0.83
CA GLY A 203 -28.60 -11.25 1.12
C GLY A 203 -29.99 -10.66 1.42
N PHE A 204 -30.25 -9.44 0.95
CA PHE A 204 -31.55 -8.81 1.14
C PHE A 204 -32.59 -9.36 0.15
N VAL A 205 -33.58 -10.08 0.68
CA VAL A 205 -34.67 -10.73 -0.06
C VAL A 205 -36.00 -10.06 0.28
N ASN A 206 -36.85 -9.84 -0.72
CA ASN A 206 -38.14 -9.16 -0.61
C ASN A 206 -39.21 -10.01 0.13
N THR A 207 -38.97 -10.32 1.40
CA THR A 207 -39.86 -11.14 2.25
C THR A 207 -40.74 -10.25 3.15
N PRO A 208 -41.88 -10.77 3.66
CA PRO A 208 -42.68 -10.06 4.64
C PRO A 208 -41.89 -9.62 5.89
N ALA A 209 -40.97 -10.47 6.37
CA ALA A 209 -40.09 -10.16 7.50
C ALA A 209 -39.19 -8.95 7.22
N LEU A 210 -38.61 -8.86 6.02
CA LEU A 210 -37.82 -7.68 5.63
C LEU A 210 -38.73 -6.45 5.50
N LYS A 211 -39.92 -6.58 4.89
CA LYS A 211 -40.87 -5.47 4.72
C LYS A 211 -41.32 -4.88 6.07
N ALA A 212 -41.53 -5.72 7.08
CA ALA A 212 -41.84 -5.28 8.44
C ALA A 212 -40.67 -4.51 9.07
N ALA A 213 -39.42 -4.96 8.87
CA ALA A 213 -38.22 -4.25 9.31
C ALA A 213 -37.91 -2.96 8.50
N VAL A 214 -38.50 -2.79 7.32
CA VAL A 214 -38.29 -1.65 6.40
C VAL A 214 -39.18 -0.44 6.72
N GLN A 215 -40.27 -0.61 7.48
CA GLN A 215 -41.21 0.49 7.79
C GLN A 215 -40.67 1.50 8.83
N GLU A 216 -39.51 1.26 9.43
CA GLU A 216 -38.77 2.25 10.24
C GLU A 216 -37.68 2.93 9.38
N GLU A 217 -37.90 4.20 9.00
CA GLU A 217 -37.19 4.88 7.91
C GLU A 217 -35.67 5.11 8.10
N GLY A 218 -34.92 4.97 7.00
CA GLY A 218 -33.58 5.56 6.78
C GLY A 218 -32.46 4.59 6.40
N VAL A 219 -32.38 3.44 7.08
CA VAL A 219 -31.20 2.56 7.07
C VAL A 219 -31.11 1.69 5.81
N MET A 220 -32.26 1.27 5.25
CA MET A 220 -32.30 0.30 4.14
C MET A 220 -31.93 0.88 2.77
N ARG A 221 -31.98 2.22 2.59
CA ARG A 221 -31.56 2.87 1.34
C ARG A 221 -30.05 2.75 1.14
N ASP A 222 -29.29 2.74 2.23
CA ASP A 222 -27.84 2.54 2.20
C ASP A 222 -27.45 1.07 2.05
N GLU A 223 -28.26 0.14 2.56
CA GLU A 223 -28.08 -1.29 2.29
C GLU A 223 -28.37 -1.67 0.83
N LEU A 224 -29.40 -1.07 0.20
CA LEU A 224 -29.68 -1.24 -1.23
C LEU A 224 -28.50 -0.81 -2.11
N LYS A 225 -27.80 0.27 -1.77
CA LYS A 225 -26.57 0.69 -2.48
C LYS A 225 -25.47 -0.36 -2.43
N LYS A 226 -25.48 -1.25 -1.44
CA LYS A 226 -24.50 -2.33 -1.34
C LYS A 226 -24.81 -3.47 -2.29
N VAL A 227 -26.02 -3.58 -2.86
CA VAL A 227 -26.44 -4.64 -3.79
C VAL A 227 -26.16 -4.23 -5.26
N PRO A 228 -25.15 -4.80 -5.95
CA PRO A 228 -24.90 -4.64 -7.38
C PRO A 228 -26.08 -4.70 -8.33
N MET A 229 -27.10 -5.50 -8.04
CA MET A 229 -28.29 -5.55 -8.90
C MET A 229 -29.24 -4.36 -8.67
N GLY A 230 -28.97 -3.49 -7.68
CA GLY A 230 -29.76 -2.30 -7.37
C GLY A 230 -31.17 -2.59 -6.85
N ARG A 231 -31.49 -3.85 -6.56
CA ARG A 231 -32.79 -4.32 -6.06
C ARG A 231 -32.62 -5.46 -5.06
N PHE A 232 -33.64 -5.68 -4.24
CA PHE A 232 -33.73 -6.90 -3.44
C PHE A 232 -33.94 -8.12 -4.34
N ALA A 233 -33.47 -9.27 -3.87
CA ALA A 233 -33.76 -10.54 -4.51
C ALA A 233 -35.24 -10.91 -4.25
N GLU A 234 -35.87 -11.54 -5.23
CA GLU A 234 -37.20 -12.12 -5.05
C GLU A 234 -37.09 -13.49 -4.37
N PRO A 235 -38.02 -13.88 -3.49
CA PRO A 235 -37.99 -15.19 -2.83
C PRO A 235 -37.91 -16.37 -3.81
N SER A 236 -38.52 -16.23 -4.99
CA SER A 236 -38.44 -17.23 -6.07
C SER A 236 -37.02 -17.43 -6.59
N GLU A 237 -36.18 -16.40 -6.62
CA GLU A 237 -34.78 -16.55 -7.02
C GLU A 237 -34.07 -17.48 -6.02
N ILE A 238 -34.25 -17.23 -4.71
CA ILE A 238 -33.67 -18.07 -3.65
C ILE A 238 -34.15 -19.53 -3.76
N ALA A 239 -35.44 -19.74 -4.01
CA ALA A 239 -36.06 -21.05 -4.16
C ALA A 239 -35.46 -21.88 -5.31
N GLU A 240 -35.09 -21.25 -6.44
CA GLU A 240 -34.47 -21.95 -7.56
C GLU A 240 -33.05 -22.44 -7.21
N ALA A 241 -32.28 -21.67 -6.44
CA ALA A 241 -30.97 -22.16 -5.99
C ALA A 241 -31.08 -23.25 -4.93
N ILE A 242 -32.10 -23.19 -4.05
CA ILE A 242 -32.40 -24.30 -3.14
C ILE A 242 -32.73 -25.55 -3.97
N SER A 243 -33.57 -25.42 -5.00
CA SER A 243 -33.92 -26.51 -5.92
C SER A 243 -32.68 -27.12 -6.59
N PHE A 244 -31.71 -26.30 -7.02
CA PHE A 244 -30.41 -26.78 -7.51
C PHE A 244 -29.63 -27.58 -6.44
N LEU A 245 -29.52 -27.06 -5.21
CA LEU A 245 -28.77 -27.71 -4.12
C LEU A 245 -29.39 -29.03 -3.66
N VAL A 246 -30.70 -29.20 -3.78
CA VAL A 246 -31.38 -30.46 -3.44
C VAL A 246 -31.40 -31.45 -4.61
N SER A 247 -31.27 -30.96 -5.85
CA SER A 247 -31.28 -31.80 -7.05
C SER A 247 -30.00 -32.64 -7.25
N PRO A 248 -30.04 -33.66 -8.13
CA PRO A 248 -28.86 -34.40 -8.58
C PRO A 248 -27.78 -33.54 -9.26
N MET A 249 -28.10 -32.31 -9.71
CA MET A 249 -27.13 -31.41 -10.36
C MET A 249 -26.02 -30.95 -9.41
N SER A 250 -26.26 -31.02 -8.09
CA SER A 250 -25.29 -30.68 -7.05
C SER A 250 -24.77 -31.92 -6.31
N SER A 251 -24.79 -33.09 -6.96
CA SER A 251 -24.47 -34.40 -6.38
C SER A 251 -23.09 -34.50 -5.69
N TYR A 252 -22.11 -33.69 -6.11
CA TYR A 252 -20.79 -33.62 -5.49
C TYR A 252 -20.59 -32.41 -4.56
N MET A 253 -21.66 -31.67 -4.25
CA MET A 253 -21.65 -30.55 -3.31
C MET A 253 -22.14 -31.01 -1.95
N SER A 254 -21.25 -30.97 -0.96
CA SER A 254 -21.54 -31.19 0.46
C SER A 254 -20.72 -30.22 1.31
N GLY A 255 -21.34 -29.63 2.33
CA GLY A 255 -20.74 -28.61 3.21
C GLY A 255 -20.58 -27.24 2.54
N ALA A 256 -21.17 -27.04 1.35
CA ALA A 256 -21.09 -25.80 0.61
C ALA A 256 -22.02 -24.74 1.22
N SER A 257 -21.57 -23.49 1.20
CA SER A 257 -22.38 -22.31 1.53
C SER A 257 -22.57 -21.48 0.27
N LEU A 258 -23.74 -21.56 -0.36
CA LEU A 258 -24.07 -20.80 -1.56
C LEU A 258 -24.49 -19.39 -1.17
N ILE A 259 -23.60 -18.42 -1.41
CA ILE A 259 -23.80 -17.02 -1.02
C ILE A 259 -24.53 -16.26 -2.11
N TRP A 260 -25.68 -15.69 -1.76
CA TRP A 260 -26.40 -14.79 -2.63
C TRP A 260 -26.11 -13.35 -2.22
N PHE A 261 -25.22 -12.73 -3.00
CA PHE A 261 -24.86 -11.31 -2.94
C PHE A 261 -24.04 -10.84 -1.71
N TYR A 262 -22.77 -10.45 -1.91
CA TYR A 262 -22.02 -9.57 -1.00
C TYR A 262 -20.84 -8.89 -1.73
N LYS A 263 -20.61 -7.58 -1.49
CA LYS A 263 -19.35 -6.88 -1.83
C LYS A 263 -18.41 -7.03 -0.63
N PRO A 264 -17.26 -7.74 -0.74
CA PRO A 264 -16.37 -7.92 0.38
C PRO A 264 -15.83 -6.59 0.90
N MET A 265 -16.11 -6.24 2.16
CA MET A 265 -15.06 -5.64 2.96
C MET A 265 -14.09 -6.78 3.31
N THR A 266 -13.01 -6.85 2.53
CA THR A 266 -11.75 -7.52 2.90
C THR A 266 -11.83 -9.01 3.29
N SER A 267 -12.24 -9.91 2.40
CA SER A 267 -11.89 -11.33 2.52
C SER A 267 -11.16 -11.86 1.28
N ASN A 268 -9.91 -12.27 1.51
CA ASN A 268 -8.94 -12.80 0.56
C ASN A 268 -9.33 -14.20 0.04
N ILE A 269 -10.40 -14.33 -0.73
CA ILE A 269 -10.55 -15.50 -1.61
C ILE A 269 -9.74 -15.19 -2.86
N LYS A 270 -8.49 -15.69 -2.90
CA LYS A 270 -7.67 -15.72 -4.12
C LYS A 270 -8.37 -16.66 -5.11
N LEU A 271 -9.24 -16.11 -5.96
CA LEU A 271 -9.63 -16.75 -7.21
C LEU A 271 -8.35 -17.01 -7.99
N ILE A 272 -7.95 -18.28 -8.10
CA ILE A 272 -6.93 -18.70 -9.05
C ILE A 272 -7.55 -18.41 -10.41
N ALA A 273 -7.20 -17.27 -10.99
CA ALA A 273 -7.60 -16.94 -12.35
C ALA A 273 -7.09 -18.06 -13.26
N ALA A 274 -7.96 -18.58 -14.12
CA ALA A 274 -7.56 -19.51 -15.16
C ALA A 274 -6.38 -18.91 -15.94
N ARG A 275 -5.32 -19.69 -16.15
CA ARG A 275 -4.15 -19.26 -16.92
C ARG A 275 -4.61 -18.93 -18.34
N GLU A 276 -4.39 -17.68 -18.76
CA GLU A 276 -4.65 -17.27 -20.15
C GLU A 276 -3.61 -17.92 -21.08
N PRO A 277 -4.00 -18.39 -22.28
CA PRO A 277 -3.06 -19.02 -23.21
C PRO A 277 -1.85 -18.12 -23.49
N GLY A 278 -0.64 -18.64 -23.31
CA GLY A 278 0.62 -17.91 -23.55
C GLY A 278 1.12 -17.05 -22.38
N PHE A 279 0.45 -17.07 -21.23
CA PHE A 279 0.88 -16.43 -19.99
C PHE A 279 0.93 -17.41 -18.81
N ASP A 280 1.92 -17.24 -17.93
CA ASP A 280 2.13 -18.09 -16.76
C ASP A 280 1.32 -17.62 -15.55
N ASP A 281 1.06 -16.31 -15.45
CA ASP A 281 0.21 -15.69 -14.44
C ASP A 281 -0.47 -14.42 -15.00
N THR A 282 -1.54 -13.96 -14.35
CA THR A 282 -2.35 -12.83 -14.82
C THR A 282 -2.73 -11.90 -13.69
N TYR A 283 -2.45 -10.61 -13.89
CA TYR A 283 -2.78 -9.51 -13.01
C TYR A 283 -3.56 -8.44 -13.78
N ASP A 284 -4.35 -7.63 -13.08
CA ASP A 284 -4.97 -6.46 -13.70
C ASP A 284 -3.93 -5.35 -13.89
N VAL A 285 -3.07 -5.17 -12.89
CA VAL A 285 -2.06 -4.13 -12.85
C VAL A 285 -0.72 -4.71 -12.42
N VAL A 286 0.34 -4.43 -13.19
CA VAL A 286 1.71 -4.79 -12.85
C VAL A 286 2.53 -3.52 -12.65
N VAL A 287 3.11 -3.37 -11.46
CA VAL A 287 3.99 -2.26 -11.08
C VAL A 287 5.44 -2.74 -11.09
N VAL A 288 6.29 -2.06 -11.84
CA VAL A 288 7.73 -2.32 -11.89
C VAL A 288 8.44 -1.37 -10.95
N GLY A 289 8.90 -1.88 -9.80
CA GLY A 289 9.63 -1.13 -8.78
C GLY A 289 8.82 -0.84 -7.53
N SER A 290 9.52 -0.77 -6.39
CA SER A 290 8.92 -0.66 -5.05
C SER A 290 9.34 0.59 -4.28
N GLY A 291 9.74 1.66 -4.97
CA GLY A 291 9.92 2.97 -4.36
C GLY A 291 8.58 3.59 -3.93
N ALA A 292 8.63 4.81 -3.40
CA ALA A 292 7.42 5.54 -3.00
C ALA A 292 6.37 5.59 -4.14
N ALA A 293 6.81 5.93 -5.35
CA ALA A 293 5.94 5.99 -6.53
C ALA A 293 5.24 4.65 -6.82
N GLY A 294 6.02 3.56 -6.94
CA GLY A 294 5.46 2.24 -7.24
C GLY A 294 4.50 1.72 -6.17
N LEU A 295 4.86 1.85 -4.89
CA LEU A 295 3.99 1.39 -3.80
C LEU A 295 2.75 2.26 -3.64
N THR A 296 2.83 3.58 -3.88
CA THR A 296 1.65 4.46 -3.90
C THR A 296 0.71 4.08 -5.05
N ALA A 297 1.23 3.88 -6.26
CA ALA A 297 0.40 3.49 -7.39
C ALA A 297 -0.24 2.11 -7.17
N ALA A 298 0.51 1.15 -6.63
CA ALA A 298 -0.01 -0.18 -6.29
C ALA A 298 -1.14 -0.10 -5.26
N PHE A 299 -0.93 0.65 -4.18
CA PHE A 299 -1.94 0.86 -3.15
C PHE A 299 -3.19 1.52 -3.71
N THR A 300 -3.05 2.64 -4.42
CA THR A 300 -4.19 3.36 -4.98
C THR A 300 -4.94 2.53 -6.02
N ALA A 301 -4.22 1.77 -6.87
CA ALA A 301 -4.87 0.90 -7.86
C ALA A 301 -5.64 -0.27 -7.22
N ALA A 302 -5.19 -0.78 -6.07
CA ALA A 302 -5.88 -1.86 -5.34
C ALA A 302 -7.04 -1.34 -4.49
N PHE A 303 -6.84 -0.24 -3.78
CA PHE A 303 -7.74 0.25 -2.73
C PHE A 303 -9.18 0.43 -3.22
N GLY A 304 -10.11 -0.30 -2.59
CA GLY A 304 -11.55 -0.23 -2.90
C GLY A 304 -11.95 -0.78 -4.27
N THR A 305 -11.08 -1.57 -4.91
CA THR A 305 -11.31 -2.20 -6.21
C THR A 305 -11.15 -3.72 -6.13
N ASN A 306 -11.49 -4.43 -7.21
CA ASN A 306 -11.19 -5.86 -7.37
C ASN A 306 -9.91 -6.11 -8.19
N ASN A 307 -9.05 -5.09 -8.36
CA ASN A 307 -7.84 -5.23 -9.16
C ASN A 307 -6.86 -6.17 -8.46
N ARG A 308 -6.44 -7.24 -9.14
CA ARG A 308 -5.28 -8.02 -8.73
C ARG A 308 -4.01 -7.27 -9.14
N VAL A 309 -3.25 -6.79 -8.16
CA VAL A 309 -2.04 -5.97 -8.40
C VAL A 309 -0.78 -6.75 -8.03
N LEU A 310 0.23 -6.67 -8.90
CA LEU A 310 1.58 -7.18 -8.66
C LEU A 310 2.57 -6.01 -8.53
N VAL A 311 3.43 -6.02 -7.52
CA VAL A 311 4.64 -5.20 -7.47
C VAL A 311 5.85 -6.11 -7.69
N ALA A 312 6.59 -5.87 -8.77
CA ALA A 312 7.84 -6.55 -9.09
C ALA A 312 9.05 -5.67 -8.73
N GLU A 313 9.77 -6.06 -7.69
CA GLU A 313 11.00 -5.43 -7.24
C GLU A 313 12.20 -6.27 -7.69
N LYS A 314 13.10 -5.63 -8.44
CA LYS A 314 14.29 -6.27 -9.03
C LYS A 314 15.23 -6.89 -8.01
N THR A 315 15.31 -6.33 -6.82
CA THR A 315 16.24 -6.78 -5.77
C THR A 315 15.54 -7.55 -4.66
N GLY A 316 16.30 -8.16 -3.76
CA GLY A 316 15.75 -8.74 -2.51
C GLY A 316 15.20 -7.73 -1.50
N TYR A 317 15.22 -6.43 -1.80
CA TYR A 317 14.80 -5.38 -0.87
C TYR A 317 13.85 -4.33 -1.48
N TYR A 318 12.73 -4.11 -0.82
CA TYR A 318 11.78 -3.08 -1.20
C TYR A 318 12.23 -1.67 -0.80
N GLY A 319 11.83 -0.67 -1.58
CA GLY A 319 11.98 0.75 -1.26
C GLY A 319 12.93 1.55 -2.14
N GLY A 320 13.74 0.90 -3.00
CA GLY A 320 14.66 1.58 -3.93
C GLY A 320 15.46 2.72 -3.29
N THR A 321 15.66 3.83 -4.03
CA THR A 321 16.29 5.06 -3.51
C THR A 321 15.43 5.77 -2.45
N THR A 322 14.11 5.57 -2.44
CA THR A 322 13.22 6.14 -1.41
C THR A 322 13.69 5.73 -0.01
N ALA A 323 14.09 4.47 0.20
CA ALA A 323 14.59 3.99 1.49
C ALA A 323 15.88 4.68 1.96
N PHE A 324 16.66 5.26 1.04
CA PHE A 324 17.87 6.04 1.33
C PHE A 324 17.59 7.52 1.57
N SER A 325 16.37 7.98 1.35
CA SER A 325 16.04 9.40 1.41
C SER A 325 15.71 9.87 2.83
N GLY A 326 15.66 11.19 3.01
CA GLY A 326 15.09 11.81 4.21
C GLY A 326 13.59 11.55 4.40
N GLY A 327 12.88 10.98 3.41
CA GLY A 327 11.42 10.78 3.48
C GLY A 327 10.63 12.08 3.42
N GLY A 328 11.25 13.14 2.88
CA GLY A 328 10.65 14.45 2.66
C GLY A 328 10.00 14.54 1.28
N LEU A 329 8.80 15.12 1.22
CA LEU A 329 8.04 15.32 0.00
C LEU A 329 7.75 16.80 -0.16
N TRP A 330 8.04 17.36 -1.33
CA TRP A 330 7.61 18.71 -1.67
C TRP A 330 6.18 18.66 -2.23
N VAL A 331 5.21 19.07 -1.42
CA VAL A 331 3.78 19.05 -1.71
C VAL A 331 3.20 20.41 -1.29
N PRO A 332 3.06 21.37 -2.22
CA PRO A 332 2.56 22.69 -1.88
C PRO A 332 1.05 22.64 -1.57
N GLY A 333 0.56 23.58 -0.76
CA GLY A 333 -0.84 23.62 -0.32
C GLY A 333 -1.27 22.43 0.56
N ASN A 334 -0.32 21.68 1.12
CA ASN A 334 -0.62 20.49 1.91
C ASN A 334 -1.31 20.83 3.25
N PRO A 335 -2.15 19.93 3.80
CA PRO A 335 -2.89 20.17 5.04
C PRO A 335 -2.02 20.30 6.30
N LYS A 336 -0.71 20.00 6.24
CA LYS A 336 0.20 20.17 7.39
C LYS A 336 0.71 21.59 7.54
N MET A 337 0.55 22.45 6.54
CA MET A 337 0.95 23.86 6.62
C MET A 337 0.08 24.63 7.61
N SER A 338 -1.22 24.35 7.69
CA SER A 338 -2.12 24.98 8.65
C SER A 338 -1.78 24.61 10.10
N GLU A 339 -1.28 23.38 10.35
CA GLU A 339 -0.78 22.96 11.66
C GLU A 339 0.44 23.80 12.12
N LEU A 340 1.17 24.39 11.17
CA LEU A 340 2.30 25.29 11.40
C LEU A 340 1.90 26.78 11.40
N GLY A 341 0.61 27.10 11.22
CA GLY A 341 0.13 28.48 11.08
C GLY A 341 0.49 29.14 9.75
N ILE A 342 0.84 28.36 8.72
CA ILE A 342 1.19 28.86 7.38
C ILE A 342 -0.01 28.68 6.46
N VAL A 343 -0.40 29.77 5.79
CA VAL A 343 -1.45 29.76 4.76
C VAL A 343 -0.77 29.89 3.39
N ASP A 344 -1.05 28.94 2.50
CA ASP A 344 -0.53 28.92 1.13
C ASP A 344 -1.70 28.95 0.15
N SER A 345 -1.53 29.62 -0.99
CA SER A 345 -2.58 29.78 -2.01
C SER A 345 -2.12 29.23 -3.35
N ARG A 346 -3.06 28.75 -4.17
CA ARG A 346 -2.75 28.23 -5.50
C ARG A 346 -1.99 29.25 -6.35
N GLU A 347 -2.44 30.50 -6.34
CA GLU A 347 -1.87 31.60 -7.11
C GLU A 347 -0.43 31.88 -6.68
N ARG A 348 -0.16 31.84 -5.36
CA ARG A 348 1.18 32.03 -4.81
C ARG A 348 2.11 30.89 -5.23
N ILE A 349 1.63 29.64 -5.21
CA ILE A 349 2.39 28.46 -5.63
C ILE A 349 2.67 28.51 -7.13
N GLN A 350 1.68 28.86 -7.94
CA GLN A 350 1.83 29.01 -9.40
C GLN A 350 2.85 30.11 -9.73
N THR A 351 2.76 31.26 -9.05
CA THR A 351 3.75 32.35 -9.21
C THR A 351 5.15 31.85 -8.94
N TYR A 352 5.35 31.10 -7.85
CA TYR A 352 6.65 30.52 -7.52
C TYR A 352 7.14 29.54 -8.59
N LEU A 353 6.29 28.61 -9.01
CA LEU A 353 6.66 27.65 -10.05
C LEU A 353 6.93 28.33 -11.40
N GLN A 354 6.22 29.40 -11.75
CA GLN A 354 6.49 30.18 -12.97
C GLN A 354 7.84 30.90 -12.89
N GLU A 355 8.18 31.51 -11.75
CA GLU A 355 9.49 32.14 -11.52
C GLU A 355 10.64 31.14 -11.60
N ILE A 356 10.45 29.91 -11.10
CA ILE A 356 11.46 28.86 -11.14
C ILE A 356 11.56 28.20 -12.52
N LEU A 357 10.44 27.82 -13.11
CA LEU A 357 10.42 27.01 -14.33
C LEU A 357 10.54 27.86 -15.60
N GLY A 358 10.08 29.11 -15.59
CA GLY A 358 10.12 30.00 -16.75
C GLY A 358 9.56 29.32 -18.02
N PRO A 359 10.31 29.29 -19.14
CA PRO A 359 9.89 28.63 -20.38
C PRO A 359 9.63 27.12 -20.26
N SER A 360 10.14 26.47 -19.20
CA SER A 360 9.92 25.04 -18.93
C SER A 360 8.60 24.75 -18.23
N TYR A 361 7.84 25.78 -17.83
CA TYR A 361 6.56 25.62 -17.14
C TYR A 361 5.50 24.99 -18.05
N GLN A 362 4.86 23.90 -17.59
CA GLN A 362 3.83 23.17 -18.35
C GLN A 362 2.51 23.21 -17.61
N GLU A 363 1.59 24.08 -18.04
CA GLU A 363 0.32 24.35 -17.34
C GLU A 363 -0.46 23.06 -17.05
N ASP A 364 -0.66 22.18 -18.04
CA ASP A 364 -1.42 20.94 -17.84
C ASP A 364 -0.85 20.03 -16.74
N LEU A 365 0.48 19.84 -16.71
CA LEU A 365 1.13 18.97 -15.71
C LEU A 365 1.18 19.64 -14.33
N ILE A 366 1.49 20.94 -14.30
CA ILE A 366 1.59 21.69 -13.04
C ILE A 366 0.20 21.83 -12.41
N SER A 367 -0.83 22.18 -13.19
CA SER A 367 -2.21 22.26 -12.72
C SER A 367 -2.68 20.93 -12.11
N ALA A 368 -2.47 19.82 -12.83
CA ALA A 368 -2.80 18.48 -12.33
C ALA A 368 -2.01 18.09 -11.06
N PHE A 369 -0.74 18.50 -10.96
CA PHE A 369 0.05 18.32 -9.75
C PHE A 369 -0.54 19.12 -8.58
N LEU A 370 -0.86 20.40 -8.78
CA LEU A 370 -1.41 21.27 -7.74
C LEU A 370 -2.80 20.83 -7.28
N ASP A 371 -3.66 20.35 -8.18
CA ASP A 371 -5.00 19.85 -7.85
C ASP A 371 -4.94 18.59 -6.99
N SER A 372 -3.96 17.72 -7.25
CA SER A 372 -3.86 16.41 -6.61
C SER A 372 -2.92 16.38 -5.41
N ALA A 373 -2.00 17.33 -5.28
CA ALA A 373 -0.99 17.36 -4.23
C ALA A 373 -1.60 17.38 -2.81
N PRO A 374 -2.46 18.34 -2.44
CA PRO A 374 -3.08 18.36 -1.11
C PRO A 374 -3.99 17.15 -0.87
N THR A 375 -4.78 16.80 -1.89
CA THR A 375 -5.75 15.70 -1.85
C THR A 375 -5.06 14.35 -1.64
N MET A 376 -3.93 14.12 -2.30
CA MET A 376 -3.12 12.90 -2.12
C MET A 376 -2.63 12.77 -0.68
N VAL A 377 -2.15 13.85 -0.07
CA VAL A 377 -1.69 13.82 1.33
C VAL A 377 -2.82 13.46 2.28
N ALA A 378 -3.96 14.15 2.18
CA ALA A 378 -5.13 13.87 3.01
C ALA A 378 -5.63 12.43 2.83
N TRP A 379 -5.79 12.00 1.57
CA TRP A 379 -6.29 10.67 1.23
C TRP A 379 -5.36 9.55 1.72
N MET A 380 -4.04 9.72 1.57
CA MET A 380 -3.08 8.73 2.07
C MET A 380 -3.10 8.64 3.60
N GLU A 381 -3.25 9.74 4.33
CA GLU A 381 -3.36 9.68 5.79
C GLU A 381 -4.66 9.03 6.27
N GLU A 382 -5.76 9.27 5.56
CA GLU A 382 -7.06 8.70 5.90
C GLU A 382 -7.13 7.20 5.57
N ASN A 383 -6.66 6.80 4.39
CA ASN A 383 -6.95 5.48 3.82
C ASN A 383 -5.80 4.48 3.97
N SER A 384 -4.59 4.93 4.32
CA SER A 384 -3.39 4.07 4.38
C SER A 384 -2.71 4.13 5.76
N ALA A 385 -1.60 3.40 5.92
CA ALA A 385 -0.74 3.51 7.10
C ALA A 385 0.23 4.72 7.03
N VAL A 386 0.28 5.46 5.92
CA VAL A 386 1.17 6.61 5.73
C VAL A 386 0.75 7.77 6.63
N ARG A 387 1.70 8.40 7.31
CA ARG A 387 1.47 9.58 8.16
C ARG A 387 2.60 10.58 7.93
N PHE A 388 2.25 11.85 7.82
CA PHE A 388 3.16 12.95 7.59
C PHE A 388 3.19 13.92 8.77
N VAL A 389 4.25 14.71 8.84
CA VAL A 389 4.41 15.82 9.77
C VAL A 389 4.89 17.05 8.99
N GLY A 390 4.35 18.22 9.33
CA GLY A 390 4.81 19.50 8.77
C GLY A 390 6.24 19.82 9.22
N THR A 391 6.98 20.54 8.39
CA THR A 391 8.30 21.08 8.74
C THR A 391 8.44 22.50 8.22
N LEU A 392 9.10 23.37 9.00
CA LEU A 392 9.45 24.74 8.57
C LEU A 392 10.63 24.76 7.59
N ALA A 393 10.78 23.74 6.76
CA ALA A 393 11.78 23.73 5.71
C ALA A 393 11.45 24.80 4.66
N PRO A 394 12.40 25.69 4.32
CA PRO A 394 12.19 26.69 3.29
C PRO A 394 12.16 26.03 1.90
N ASP A 395 11.45 26.67 0.97
CA ASP A 395 11.72 26.50 -0.45
C ASP A 395 13.20 26.82 -0.77
N TYR A 396 13.73 26.29 -1.87
CA TYR A 396 15.16 26.45 -2.19
C TYR A 396 15.51 27.86 -2.68
N HIS A 397 14.53 28.58 -3.22
CA HIS A 397 14.70 29.89 -3.82
C HIS A 397 13.81 30.91 -3.11
N MET A 398 14.12 31.17 -1.83
CA MET A 398 13.39 32.13 -0.99
C MET A 398 13.52 33.59 -1.45
N ASP A 399 14.39 33.86 -2.43
CA ASP A 399 14.54 35.13 -3.13
C ASP A 399 13.45 35.38 -4.19
N ARG A 400 12.66 34.35 -4.53
CA ARG A 400 11.69 34.41 -5.64
C ARG A 400 10.29 34.70 -5.15
N LYS A 401 9.52 35.38 -6.00
CA LYS A 401 8.12 35.70 -5.71
C LYS A 401 7.33 34.41 -5.49
N GLY A 402 6.49 34.43 -4.46
CA GLY A 402 5.63 33.28 -4.12
C GLY A 402 6.32 32.15 -3.35
N SER A 403 7.62 32.24 -3.04
CA SER A 403 8.30 31.27 -2.16
C SER A 403 7.67 31.23 -0.77
N GLU A 404 7.72 30.09 -0.10
CA GLU A 404 7.19 29.93 1.26
C GLU A 404 7.92 28.83 2.05
N TYR A 405 7.73 28.78 3.37
CA TYR A 405 8.09 27.63 4.20
C TYR A 405 6.99 26.57 4.18
N GLY A 406 7.24 25.36 4.70
CA GLY A 406 6.15 24.41 4.99
C GLY A 406 5.66 23.56 3.83
N ARG A 407 6.07 23.86 2.58
CA ARG A 407 5.72 23.06 1.39
C ARG A 407 6.41 21.71 1.33
N THR A 408 7.47 21.51 2.13
CA THR A 408 8.04 20.18 2.36
C THR A 408 7.39 19.55 3.58
N ILE A 409 6.94 18.30 3.48
CA ILE A 409 6.46 17.49 4.61
C ILE A 409 7.38 16.30 4.82
N MET A 410 7.51 15.84 6.06
CA MET A 410 8.33 14.68 6.42
C MET A 410 7.45 13.49 6.78
N THR A 411 7.96 12.28 6.58
CA THR A 411 7.24 11.08 7.00
C THR A 411 7.40 10.83 8.50
N LYS A 412 6.30 10.62 9.21
CA LYS A 412 6.32 10.29 10.64
C LYS A 412 7.01 8.94 10.88
N SER A 413 7.87 8.86 11.89
CA SER A 413 8.53 7.62 12.31
C SER A 413 7.53 6.47 12.47
N TYR A 414 7.96 5.25 12.16
CA TYR A 414 7.08 4.10 12.06
C TYR A 414 7.63 2.89 12.84
N ASP A 415 6.73 2.17 13.51
CA ASP A 415 7.04 0.92 14.17
C ASP A 415 6.84 -0.26 13.20
N GLY A 416 7.94 -0.71 12.61
CA GLY A 416 7.96 -1.76 11.59
C GLY A 416 7.58 -3.15 12.09
N ARG A 417 7.28 -3.36 13.38
CA ARG A 417 6.81 -4.66 13.90
C ARG A 417 5.53 -5.13 13.19
N GLY A 418 4.66 -4.19 12.79
CA GLY A 418 3.42 -4.49 12.03
C GLY A 418 3.65 -5.16 10.67
N LEU A 419 4.85 -5.04 10.09
CA LEU A 419 5.20 -5.70 8.84
C LEU A 419 5.41 -7.22 9.00
N GLY A 420 5.69 -7.69 10.22
CA GLY A 420 6.06 -9.07 10.48
C GLY A 420 7.33 -9.46 9.69
N PRO A 421 7.37 -10.61 9.00
CA PRO A 421 8.56 -11.06 8.27
C PRO A 421 9.06 -10.10 7.17
N LEU A 422 8.17 -9.29 6.59
CA LEU A 422 8.51 -8.34 5.53
C LEU A 422 9.52 -7.25 5.97
N ILE A 423 9.68 -7.02 7.28
CA ILE A 423 10.65 -6.05 7.79
C ILE A 423 12.09 -6.33 7.32
N LYS A 424 12.44 -7.61 7.14
CA LYS A 424 13.76 -8.06 6.65
C LYS A 424 14.01 -7.63 5.20
N GLN A 425 12.94 -7.48 4.42
CA GLN A 425 12.97 -7.07 3.02
C GLN A 425 12.82 -5.55 2.85
N VAL A 426 12.58 -4.78 3.90
CA VAL A 426 12.72 -3.31 3.80
C VAL A 426 14.20 -3.00 3.58
N ARG A 427 14.53 -2.23 2.54
CA ARG A 427 15.92 -1.85 2.26
C ARG A 427 16.54 -1.11 3.45
N TYR A 428 17.80 -1.42 3.74
CA TYR A 428 18.55 -0.75 4.80
C TYR A 428 18.67 0.75 4.50
N PRO A 429 18.72 1.61 5.54
CA PRO A 429 19.03 3.02 5.38
C PRO A 429 20.38 3.20 4.67
N LEU A 430 20.56 4.37 4.05
CA LEU A 430 21.86 4.70 3.47
C LEU A 430 22.95 4.64 4.53
N GLN A 431 24.09 4.08 4.16
CA GLN A 431 25.20 3.90 5.08
C GLN A 431 25.73 5.25 5.57
N GLY A 432 25.88 5.39 6.89
CA GLY A 432 26.16 6.69 7.54
C GLY A 432 24.92 7.34 8.17
N MET A 433 23.71 6.87 7.85
CA MET A 433 22.45 7.34 8.45
C MET A 433 21.85 6.38 9.49
N CYS A 434 22.60 5.35 9.89
CA CYS A 434 22.19 4.39 10.92
C CYS A 434 23.39 3.90 11.74
N ALA A 435 23.16 3.59 13.01
CA ALA A 435 24.11 2.93 13.90
C ALA A 435 23.94 1.40 13.84
N PHE A 436 25.00 0.65 14.17
CA PHE A 436 24.99 -0.82 14.29
C PHE A 436 24.43 -1.59 13.08
N GLY A 437 24.42 -0.97 11.90
CA GLY A 437 23.95 -1.56 10.65
C GLY A 437 22.49 -1.26 10.31
N SER A 438 21.59 -1.08 11.28
CA SER A 438 20.18 -0.76 10.99
C SER A 438 19.44 0.05 12.06
N MET A 439 20.10 0.41 13.17
CA MET A 439 19.49 1.22 14.21
C MET A 439 19.38 2.66 13.71
N GLN A 440 18.16 3.16 13.67
CA GLN A 440 17.82 4.51 13.23
C GLN A 440 17.32 5.32 14.44
N THR A 441 17.38 6.64 14.33
CA THR A 441 16.88 7.58 15.33
C THR A 441 16.45 8.86 14.63
N ASP A 442 15.62 9.65 15.28
CA ASP A 442 15.26 10.97 14.77
C ASP A 442 16.42 11.96 14.89
N LEU A 443 16.52 12.91 13.96
CA LEU A 443 17.55 13.97 14.03
C LEU A 443 17.42 14.81 15.31
N SER A 444 16.20 15.03 15.80
CA SER A 444 15.93 15.75 17.06
C SER A 444 16.49 15.03 18.30
N GLU A 445 16.64 13.72 18.23
CA GLU A 445 17.15 12.88 19.33
C GLU A 445 18.68 12.80 19.36
N LEU A 446 19.38 13.33 18.35
CA LEU A 446 20.85 13.24 18.26
C LEU A 446 21.55 13.90 19.45
N ASN A 447 21.00 14.98 20.02
CA ASN A 447 21.59 15.61 21.20
C ASN A 447 21.51 14.71 22.44
N THR A 448 20.43 13.94 22.57
CA THR A 448 20.26 12.92 23.60
C THR A 448 21.32 11.83 23.46
N TRP A 449 21.54 11.35 22.23
CA TRP A 449 22.58 10.36 21.91
C TRP A 449 24.01 10.85 22.11
N LYS A 450 24.28 12.15 21.90
CA LYS A 450 25.60 12.76 22.15
C LYS A 450 25.93 12.86 23.63
N ARG A 451 24.90 12.89 24.50
CA ARG A 451 25.04 13.08 25.95
C ARG A 451 24.23 12.06 26.74
N PRO A 452 24.51 10.75 26.57
CA PRO A 452 23.68 9.68 27.14
C PRO A 452 23.74 9.66 28.68
N LEU A 453 24.85 10.08 29.28
CA LEU A 453 25.05 10.09 30.73
C LEU A 453 24.80 11.47 31.38
N ALA A 454 24.33 12.47 30.62
CA ALA A 454 24.18 13.82 31.18
C ALA A 454 23.05 13.93 32.20
N ASN A 455 22.01 13.09 32.10
CA ASN A 455 20.94 12.98 33.09
C ASN A 455 20.21 11.63 32.95
N TRP A 456 19.39 11.30 33.94
CA TRP A 456 18.65 10.03 33.97
C TRP A 456 17.68 9.84 32.80
N ARG A 457 17.08 10.92 32.28
CA ARG A 457 16.14 10.84 31.13
C ARG A 457 16.89 10.41 29.86
N ASN A 458 18.03 11.02 29.57
CA ASN A 458 18.87 10.66 28.43
C ASN A 458 19.38 9.23 28.54
N PHE A 459 19.84 8.83 29.74
CA PHE A 459 20.34 7.47 29.98
C PHE A 459 19.23 6.44 29.76
N SER A 460 18.06 6.65 30.38
CA SER A 460 16.91 5.77 30.24
C SER A 460 16.44 5.64 28.79
N PHE A 461 16.38 6.76 28.05
CA PHE A 461 16.03 6.76 26.63
C PHE A 461 17.02 5.94 25.79
N CYS A 462 18.32 6.18 25.94
CA CYS A 462 19.35 5.47 25.19
C CYS A 462 19.36 3.97 25.54
N ALA A 463 19.28 3.62 26.83
CA ALA A 463 19.25 2.24 27.29
C ALA A 463 18.02 1.49 26.77
N LYS A 464 16.82 2.09 26.82
CA LYS A 464 15.59 1.50 26.26
C LYS A 464 15.68 1.31 24.75
N SER A 465 16.24 2.28 24.04
CA SER A 465 16.41 2.21 22.59
C SER A 465 17.38 1.10 22.19
N LEU A 466 18.49 0.94 22.91
CA LEU A 466 19.43 -0.18 22.72
C LEU A 466 18.82 -1.54 23.07
N ALA A 467 18.07 -1.63 24.18
CA ALA A 467 17.40 -2.86 24.59
C ALA A 467 16.32 -3.29 23.57
N ARG A 468 15.52 -2.33 23.08
CA ARG A 468 14.59 -2.55 21.97
C ARG A 468 15.33 -3.05 20.74
N TYR A 469 16.40 -2.37 20.33
CA TYR A 469 17.17 -2.75 19.15
C TYR A 469 17.76 -4.17 19.27
N ALA A 470 18.31 -4.53 20.43
CA ALA A 470 18.80 -5.88 20.69
C ALA A 470 17.68 -6.93 20.59
N SER A 471 16.50 -6.65 21.17
CA SER A 471 15.33 -7.52 21.04
C SER A 471 14.87 -7.66 19.58
N ASP A 472 14.89 -6.55 18.82
CA ASP A 472 14.53 -6.54 17.42
C ASP A 472 15.50 -7.35 16.56
N LEU A 473 16.81 -7.28 16.84
CA LEU A 473 17.80 -8.11 16.16
C LEU A 473 17.56 -9.60 16.40
N VAL A 474 17.23 -10.00 17.64
CA VAL A 474 16.93 -11.40 17.96
C VAL A 474 15.66 -11.89 17.27
N ARG A 475 14.58 -11.09 17.30
CA ARG A 475 13.27 -11.50 16.79
C ARG A 475 13.14 -11.36 15.27
N TYR A 476 13.66 -10.27 14.71
CA TYR A 476 13.44 -9.88 13.33
C TYR A 476 14.71 -9.82 12.49
N GLY A 477 15.90 -9.97 13.09
CA GLY A 477 17.19 -9.86 12.39
C GLY A 477 17.56 -8.44 11.94
N LYS A 478 16.71 -7.45 12.25
CA LYS A 478 16.86 -6.04 11.86
C LYS A 478 16.09 -5.15 12.85
N GLY A 479 16.60 -3.95 13.10
CA GLY A 479 15.88 -2.93 13.87
C GLY A 479 14.53 -2.58 13.23
N THR A 480 13.48 -2.50 14.06
CA THR A 480 12.10 -2.26 13.60
C THR A 480 11.66 -0.80 13.71
N ALA A 481 12.40 0.05 14.42
CA ALA A 481 12.14 1.48 14.45
C ALA A 481 12.63 2.10 13.12
N LEU A 482 11.67 2.49 12.27
CA LEU A 482 11.91 3.04 10.94
C LEU A 482 11.71 4.56 10.95
N PHE A 483 12.62 5.29 10.32
CA PHE A 483 12.60 6.75 10.22
C PHE A 483 12.75 7.18 8.75
N ASN A 484 12.47 8.44 8.45
CA ASN A 484 12.73 9.05 7.15
C ASN A 484 12.13 8.22 5.98
N GLY A 485 12.88 8.01 4.90
CA GLY A 485 12.46 7.22 3.77
C GLY A 485 12.18 5.75 4.09
N ASN A 486 12.82 5.19 5.13
CA ASN A 486 12.54 3.84 5.61
C ASN A 486 11.14 3.77 6.27
N ALA A 487 10.72 4.81 7.00
CA ALA A 487 9.37 4.91 7.54
C ALA A 487 8.32 4.99 6.42
N LEU A 488 8.60 5.77 5.37
CA LEU A 488 7.70 5.88 4.21
C LEU A 488 7.51 4.54 3.52
N VAL A 489 8.60 3.84 3.21
CA VAL A 489 8.55 2.51 2.60
C VAL A 489 7.83 1.52 3.51
N GLY A 490 8.12 1.52 4.81
CA GLY A 490 7.46 0.63 5.76
C GLY A 490 5.95 0.83 5.83
N ARG A 491 5.49 2.08 5.91
CA ARG A 491 4.05 2.42 5.93
C ARG A 491 3.36 2.08 4.60
N LEU A 492 4.02 2.34 3.47
CA LEU A 492 3.48 1.97 2.16
C LEU A 492 3.38 0.45 1.98
N LEU A 493 4.40 -0.30 2.42
CA LEU A 493 4.38 -1.77 2.40
C LEU A 493 3.28 -2.36 3.27
N GLU A 494 3.04 -1.78 4.45
CA GLU A 494 1.91 -2.17 5.29
C GLU A 494 0.58 -1.93 4.55
N SER A 495 0.45 -0.79 3.89
CA SER A 495 -0.78 -0.40 3.18
C SER A 495 -1.08 -1.35 2.02
N VAL A 496 -0.12 -1.63 1.14
CA VAL A 496 -0.32 -2.58 0.02
C VAL A 496 -0.55 -4.02 0.51
N LYS A 497 0.07 -4.42 1.64
CA LYS A 497 -0.16 -5.73 2.24
C LYS A 497 -1.60 -5.88 2.74
N ARG A 498 -2.16 -4.81 3.35
CA ARG A 498 -3.57 -4.79 3.81
C ARG A 498 -4.54 -4.94 2.64
N GLU A 499 -4.22 -4.36 1.49
CA GLU A 499 -5.02 -4.48 0.26
C GLU A 499 -4.78 -5.76 -0.55
N GLY A 500 -3.97 -6.71 -0.05
CA GLY A 500 -3.75 -7.99 -0.73
C GLY A 500 -2.91 -7.91 -2.01
N VAL A 501 -2.12 -6.84 -2.19
CA VAL A 501 -1.19 -6.71 -3.33
C VAL A 501 -0.11 -7.79 -3.26
N ASP A 502 0.12 -8.50 -4.36
CA ASP A 502 1.20 -9.48 -4.45
C ASP A 502 2.55 -8.75 -4.59
N LEU A 503 3.50 -9.10 -3.72
CA LEU A 503 4.83 -8.51 -3.67
C LEU A 503 5.88 -9.55 -4.12
N TRP A 504 6.54 -9.32 -5.26
CA TRP A 504 7.65 -10.15 -5.72
C TRP A 504 8.96 -9.37 -5.57
N SER A 505 9.86 -9.89 -4.73
CA SER A 505 11.26 -9.49 -4.66
C SER A 505 12.11 -10.41 -5.53
N ASP A 506 13.33 -9.98 -5.85
CA ASP A 506 14.24 -10.66 -6.79
C ASP A 506 13.54 -10.95 -8.13
N ALA A 507 12.71 -10.01 -8.57
CA ALA A 507 11.83 -10.11 -9.72
C ALA A 507 12.16 -8.99 -10.73
N THR A 508 12.98 -9.32 -11.72
CA THR A 508 13.45 -8.36 -12.73
C THR A 508 12.49 -8.34 -13.93
N ALA A 509 11.89 -7.18 -14.23
CA ALA A 509 11.17 -6.98 -15.49
C ALA A 509 12.18 -6.92 -16.65
N LEU A 510 12.13 -7.92 -17.54
CA LEU A 510 13.09 -8.06 -18.63
C LEU A 510 12.57 -7.45 -19.93
N GLU A 511 11.40 -7.88 -20.37
CA GLU A 511 10.89 -7.54 -21.71
C GLU A 511 9.40 -7.21 -21.64
N PRO A 512 8.93 -6.19 -22.38
CA PRO A 512 7.51 -5.98 -22.55
C PRO A 512 6.89 -7.09 -23.39
N ILE A 513 5.61 -7.38 -23.11
CA ILE A 513 4.73 -8.14 -23.98
C ILE A 513 3.67 -7.16 -24.49
N GLY A 514 3.58 -6.98 -25.81
CA GLY A 514 2.68 -6.03 -26.45
C GLY A 514 3.21 -5.55 -27.80
N GLY A 515 2.44 -4.70 -28.47
CA GLY A 515 2.76 -4.13 -29.79
C GLY A 515 1.74 -3.07 -30.21
N ASN A 516 2.02 -2.32 -31.27
CA ASN A 516 1.10 -1.32 -31.85
C ASN A 516 0.58 -0.26 -30.86
N GLY A 517 1.43 0.23 -29.95
CA GLY A 517 1.06 1.28 -29.00
C GLY A 517 0.21 0.80 -27.82
N GLN A 518 0.23 -0.50 -27.52
CA GLN A 518 -0.42 -1.10 -26.35
C GLN A 518 0.53 -2.04 -25.60
N VAL A 519 0.41 -2.07 -24.27
CA VAL A 519 1.06 -3.06 -23.41
C VAL A 519 0.06 -4.13 -22.97
N ASP A 520 0.48 -5.39 -23.08
CA ASP A 520 -0.29 -6.56 -22.64
C ASP A 520 0.33 -7.24 -21.42
N GLY A 521 1.61 -7.06 -21.15
CA GLY A 521 2.26 -7.69 -20.02
C GLY A 521 3.76 -7.52 -20.00
N LEU A 522 4.43 -8.35 -19.20
CA LEU A 522 5.88 -8.35 -19.04
C LEU A 522 6.40 -9.79 -18.91
N VAL A 523 7.62 -10.02 -19.39
CA VAL A 523 8.44 -11.15 -18.95
C VAL A 523 9.19 -10.72 -17.71
N ILE A 524 8.94 -11.39 -16.58
CA ILE A 524 9.56 -11.13 -15.28
C ILE A 524 10.42 -12.34 -14.91
N GLN A 525 11.72 -12.12 -14.73
CA GLN A 525 12.61 -13.14 -14.20
C GLN A 525 12.54 -13.14 -12.68
N LYS A 526 12.10 -14.26 -12.09
CA LYS A 526 12.02 -14.47 -10.64
C LYS A 526 12.70 -15.79 -10.31
N ASN A 527 13.62 -15.79 -9.34
CA ASN A 527 14.40 -16.97 -8.95
C ASN A 527 15.07 -17.68 -10.16
N HIS A 528 15.62 -16.91 -11.09
CA HIS A 528 16.23 -17.39 -12.35
C HIS A 528 15.27 -18.02 -13.37
N THR A 529 13.96 -18.00 -13.12
CA THR A 529 12.94 -18.46 -14.06
C THR A 529 12.24 -17.27 -14.71
N ASN A 530 12.11 -17.28 -16.03
CA ASN A 530 11.34 -16.27 -16.75
C ASN A 530 9.85 -16.63 -16.68
N ILE A 531 9.04 -15.70 -16.20
CA ILE A 531 7.58 -15.84 -16.03
C ILE A 531 6.91 -14.78 -16.90
N ARG A 532 6.04 -15.19 -17.83
CA ARG A 532 5.24 -14.32 -18.67
C ARG A 532 3.99 -13.89 -17.90
N VAL A 533 3.93 -12.63 -17.51
CA VAL A 533 2.83 -12.08 -16.71
C VAL A 533 1.95 -11.18 -17.55
N ARG A 534 0.66 -11.52 -17.66
CA ARG A 534 -0.37 -10.68 -18.29
C ARG A 534 -0.71 -9.51 -17.35
N ALA A 535 -0.83 -8.31 -17.91
CA ALA A 535 -1.35 -7.12 -17.26
C ALA A 535 -2.63 -6.65 -17.97
N ARG A 536 -3.82 -7.08 -17.51
CA ARG A 536 -5.09 -6.86 -18.23
C ARG A 536 -5.43 -5.39 -18.45
N LYS A 537 -5.07 -4.52 -17.50
CA LYS A 537 -5.34 -3.08 -17.56
C LYS A 537 -4.08 -2.29 -17.85
N ALA A 538 -3.02 -2.50 -17.07
CA ALA A 538 -1.84 -1.64 -17.20
C ALA A 538 -0.52 -2.18 -16.62
N VAL A 539 0.56 -1.65 -17.18
CA VAL A 539 1.92 -1.69 -16.62
C VAL A 539 2.31 -0.28 -16.16
N LEU A 540 2.71 -0.17 -14.89
CA LEU A 540 3.18 1.07 -14.24
C LEU A 540 4.70 0.99 -14.04
N LEU A 541 5.46 1.80 -14.77
CA LEU A 541 6.92 1.87 -14.70
C LEU A 541 7.33 2.83 -13.58
N ALA A 542 7.86 2.28 -12.48
CA ALA A 542 8.33 3.01 -11.30
C ALA A 542 9.71 2.49 -10.83
N SER A 543 10.57 2.14 -11.78
CA SER A 543 11.84 1.41 -11.59
C SER A 543 12.98 2.27 -11.04
N GLY A 544 12.80 3.59 -10.99
CA GLY A 544 13.72 4.51 -10.30
C GLY A 544 14.75 5.17 -11.21
N GLY A 545 14.51 5.19 -12.53
CA GLY A 545 15.37 5.84 -13.51
C GLY A 545 16.67 5.09 -13.75
N PHE A 546 17.73 5.81 -14.11
CA PHE A 546 18.95 5.22 -14.67
C PHE A 546 20.25 5.70 -14.00
N SER A 547 20.19 6.28 -12.81
CA SER A 547 21.35 6.88 -12.12
C SER A 547 22.52 5.93 -11.86
N ARG A 548 22.30 4.61 -11.97
CA ARG A 548 23.35 3.58 -11.79
C ARG A 548 23.69 2.86 -13.09
N SER A 549 23.01 3.19 -14.18
CA SER A 549 23.25 2.66 -15.52
C SER A 549 24.45 3.33 -16.16
N VAL A 550 25.49 2.55 -16.49
CA VAL A 550 26.72 3.09 -17.12
C VAL A 550 26.41 3.70 -18.48
N GLU A 551 25.63 3.01 -19.30
CA GLU A 551 25.29 3.42 -20.66
C GLU A 551 24.46 4.72 -20.66
N TRP A 552 23.33 4.72 -19.97
CA TRP A 552 22.40 5.85 -19.96
C TRP A 552 22.99 7.04 -19.23
N SER A 553 23.70 6.82 -18.12
CA SER A 553 24.32 7.94 -17.38
C SER A 553 25.38 8.63 -18.22
N ARG A 554 26.26 7.90 -18.93
CA ARG A 554 27.25 8.51 -19.83
C ARG A 554 26.61 9.27 -20.99
N LYS A 555 25.46 8.81 -21.46
CA LYS A 555 24.74 9.48 -22.55
C LYS A 555 24.10 10.79 -22.08
N TYR A 556 23.47 10.81 -20.91
CA TYR A 556 22.59 11.93 -20.50
C TYR A 556 23.10 12.81 -19.35
N LEU A 557 24.11 12.37 -18.61
CA LEU A 557 24.59 13.03 -17.40
C LEU A 557 26.08 13.40 -17.52
N PRO A 558 26.50 14.58 -17.04
CA PRO A 558 27.91 14.81 -16.73
C PRO A 558 28.35 13.90 -15.57
N ASN A 559 29.64 13.57 -15.51
CA ASN A 559 30.23 12.89 -14.35
C ASN A 559 29.48 11.62 -13.89
N ALA A 560 29.07 10.82 -14.87
CA ALA A 560 28.18 9.67 -14.73
C ALA A 560 28.62 8.58 -13.73
N ASP A 561 29.90 8.56 -13.34
CA ASP A 561 30.48 7.49 -12.53
C ASP A 561 30.08 7.55 -11.04
N TRP A 562 29.57 8.70 -10.57
CA TRP A 562 29.27 8.92 -9.16
C TRP A 562 27.78 9.08 -8.89
N SER A 563 27.19 8.05 -8.29
CA SER A 563 25.78 8.09 -7.89
C SER A 563 25.54 7.42 -6.53
N ALA A 564 24.81 8.10 -5.64
CA ALA A 564 24.29 7.52 -4.40
C ALA A 564 22.90 6.87 -4.55
N GLY A 565 22.36 6.81 -5.78
CA GLY A 565 21.12 6.10 -6.07
C GLY A 565 21.22 4.59 -5.81
N CYS A 566 20.06 3.95 -5.64
CA CYS A 566 20.00 2.50 -5.49
C CYS A 566 20.54 1.80 -6.74
N ARG A 567 21.36 0.77 -6.54
CA ARG A 567 22.03 0.01 -7.61
C ARG A 567 21.11 -0.67 -8.61
N GLY A 568 19.87 -0.92 -8.21
CA GLY A 568 18.85 -1.47 -9.09
C GLY A 568 18.40 -0.51 -10.20
N ASN A 569 18.69 0.79 -10.07
CA ASN A 569 18.21 1.84 -10.97
C ASN A 569 19.04 1.90 -12.26
N GLN A 570 18.84 0.89 -13.11
CA GLN A 570 19.60 0.67 -14.34
C GLN A 570 18.92 1.21 -15.61
N GLY A 571 17.75 1.86 -15.48
CA GLY A 571 16.96 2.34 -16.61
C GLY A 571 16.03 1.29 -17.22
N ASP A 572 15.69 0.23 -16.46
CA ASP A 572 14.84 -0.86 -16.96
C ASP A 572 13.47 -0.35 -17.42
N GLY A 573 12.83 0.52 -16.64
CA GLY A 573 11.54 1.11 -17.00
C GLY A 573 11.61 1.96 -18.27
N LEU A 574 12.64 2.80 -18.44
CA LEU A 574 12.83 3.58 -19.67
C LEU A 574 12.97 2.65 -20.89
N ARG A 575 13.79 1.61 -20.79
CA ARG A 575 13.98 0.63 -21.88
C ARG A 575 12.67 -0.05 -22.26
N ILE A 576 11.90 -0.50 -21.28
CA ILE A 576 10.58 -1.12 -21.48
C ILE A 576 9.61 -0.12 -22.12
N GLY A 577 9.58 1.12 -21.63
CA GLY A 577 8.66 2.14 -22.13
C GLY A 577 8.96 2.55 -23.57
N ILE A 578 10.24 2.71 -23.92
CA ILE A 578 10.67 3.01 -25.30
C ILE A 578 10.34 1.84 -26.23
N ALA A 579 10.59 0.60 -25.80
CA ALA A 579 10.27 -0.59 -26.58
C ALA A 579 8.76 -0.73 -26.89
N LEU A 580 7.90 -0.14 -26.06
CA LEU A 580 6.44 -0.09 -26.25
C LEU A 580 5.96 1.16 -27.01
N GLY A 581 6.87 1.94 -27.58
CA GLY A 581 6.56 3.14 -28.38
C GLY A 581 6.53 4.45 -27.59
N GLY A 582 6.94 4.45 -26.32
CA GLY A 582 7.10 5.66 -25.52
C GLY A 582 8.25 6.55 -26.00
N SER A 583 8.08 7.86 -25.86
CA SER A 583 9.07 8.86 -26.29
C SER A 583 9.80 9.52 -25.13
N LEU A 584 11.06 9.92 -25.37
CA LEU A 584 11.83 10.76 -24.48
C LEU A 584 11.71 12.24 -24.92
N PRO A 585 11.68 13.20 -23.99
CA PRO A 585 11.69 14.62 -24.34
C PRO A 585 13.10 15.10 -24.72
N PRO A 586 13.24 16.35 -25.20
CA PRO A 586 14.51 17.06 -25.16
C PRO A 586 15.11 17.05 -23.75
N ARG A 587 16.43 17.28 -23.64
CA ARG A 587 17.10 17.34 -22.34
C ARG A 587 16.44 18.37 -21.44
N ASN A 588 16.35 18.04 -20.17
CA ASN A 588 15.98 18.99 -19.12
C ASN A 588 17.15 19.97 -18.88
N GLU A 589 16.88 21.05 -18.16
CA GLU A 589 17.93 21.94 -17.65
C GLU A 589 18.95 21.14 -16.84
N ASP A 590 18.45 20.27 -15.97
CA ASP A 590 19.24 19.26 -15.27
C ASP A 590 18.60 17.88 -15.40
N ASN A 591 19.34 16.93 -15.97
CA ASN A 591 18.87 15.55 -16.13
C ASN A 591 19.01 14.69 -14.86
N ALA A 592 19.65 15.20 -13.81
CA ALA A 592 19.80 14.51 -12.54
C ALA A 592 19.65 15.44 -11.34
N LEU A 593 19.44 14.81 -10.19
CA LEU A 593 19.46 15.45 -8.89
C LEU A 593 20.90 15.46 -8.38
N TRP A 594 21.56 16.61 -8.45
CA TRP A 594 22.98 16.74 -8.19
C TRP A 594 23.30 16.64 -6.70
N SER A 595 24.47 16.05 -6.39
CA SER A 595 25.03 16.09 -5.06
C SER A 595 26.53 15.75 -5.12
N PRO A 596 27.38 16.47 -4.37
CA PRO A 596 28.72 15.99 -4.08
C PRO A 596 28.66 14.63 -3.39
N ILE A 597 29.48 13.69 -3.87
CA ILE A 597 29.54 12.32 -3.36
C ILE A 597 30.92 12.06 -2.77
N SER A 598 30.98 11.64 -1.50
CA SER A 598 32.20 11.00 -0.97
C SER A 598 32.11 9.49 -1.09
N GLN A 599 33.26 8.83 -1.33
CA GLN A 599 33.33 7.39 -1.57
C GLN A 599 34.20 6.68 -0.54
N LEU A 600 33.63 5.72 0.18
CA LEU A 600 34.39 4.76 0.99
C LEU A 600 34.55 3.46 0.22
N ILE A 601 35.79 3.14 -0.14
CA ILE A 601 36.16 1.90 -0.84
C ILE A 601 36.53 0.84 0.21
N PRO A 602 35.69 -0.19 0.44
CA PRO A 602 36.03 -1.26 1.36
C PRO A 602 37.01 -2.26 0.71
N LYS A 603 37.75 -3.04 1.54
CA LYS A 603 38.60 -4.14 1.05
C LYS A 603 37.82 -5.23 0.33
N ARG A 604 36.58 -5.48 0.76
CA ARG A 604 35.65 -6.48 0.22
C ARG A 604 34.24 -5.91 0.19
N GLY A 605 33.44 -6.38 -0.76
CA GLY A 605 32.13 -5.80 -1.02
C GLY A 605 32.25 -4.46 -1.73
N PRO A 606 31.15 -3.73 -1.86
CA PRO A 606 31.11 -2.74 -2.90
C PRO A 606 31.24 -1.30 -2.38
N VAL A 607 31.59 -0.37 -3.28
CA VAL A 607 31.83 1.05 -2.94
C VAL A 607 30.60 1.67 -2.31
N ARG A 608 30.83 2.44 -1.24
CA ARG A 608 29.80 3.14 -0.47
C ARG A 608 29.86 4.62 -0.84
N ASN A 609 28.75 5.14 -1.34
CA ASN A 609 28.62 6.52 -1.78
C ASN A 609 27.76 7.28 -0.77
N PHE A 610 28.28 8.38 -0.24
CA PHE A 610 27.55 9.25 0.69
C PHE A 610 27.29 10.60 0.02
N PRO A 611 26.02 11.01 -0.16
CA PRO A 611 25.67 12.28 -0.76
C PRO A 611 25.67 13.41 0.28
N HIS A 612 26.27 14.53 -0.10
CA HIS A 612 26.38 15.74 0.71
C HIS A 612 25.30 16.73 0.27
N LEU A 613 24.11 16.65 0.88
CA LEU A 613 22.94 17.43 0.44
C LEU A 613 22.84 18.83 1.10
N ALA A 614 22.98 18.92 2.42
CA ALA A 614 22.86 20.23 3.11
C ALA A 614 23.58 20.25 4.47
N LEU A 615 23.33 19.22 5.30
CA LEU A 615 23.64 19.26 6.74
C LEU A 615 25.12 19.42 7.11
N ASP A 616 26.06 19.02 6.28
CA ASP A 616 27.50 19.15 6.55
C ASP A 616 28.11 20.37 5.86
N ARG A 617 27.73 20.63 4.61
CA ARG A 617 28.28 21.75 3.83
C ARG A 617 27.82 23.12 4.33
N SER A 618 26.61 23.22 4.88
CA SER A 618 26.10 24.50 5.41
C SER A 618 26.63 24.85 6.80
N LYS A 619 27.33 23.92 7.47
CA LYS A 619 27.85 24.15 8.84
C LYS A 619 29.10 25.03 8.82
N PRO A 620 29.29 25.87 9.85
CA PRO A 620 30.42 26.80 9.91
C PRO A 620 31.72 26.07 10.23
N GLY A 621 32.86 26.56 9.71
CA GLY A 621 34.17 25.95 9.93
C GLY A 621 34.60 24.93 8.86
N CYS A 622 33.98 24.98 7.68
CA CYS A 622 34.40 24.24 6.50
C CYS A 622 34.36 25.10 5.24
N ILE A 623 35.09 24.71 4.20
CA ILE A 623 34.99 25.23 2.83
C ILE A 623 35.06 24.09 1.83
N ILE A 624 34.64 24.32 0.59
CA ILE A 624 34.83 23.36 -0.51
C ILE A 624 35.68 24.01 -1.57
N VAL A 625 36.74 23.31 -1.95
CA VAL A 625 37.68 23.77 -2.96
C VAL A 625 37.73 22.80 -4.14
N ASP A 626 37.98 23.33 -5.33
CA ASP A 626 38.22 22.55 -6.55
C ASP A 626 39.58 21.82 -6.52
N GLY A 627 39.98 21.24 -7.65
CA GLY A 627 41.27 20.55 -7.79
C GLY A 627 42.51 21.46 -7.68
N ASP A 628 42.34 22.78 -7.80
CA ASP A 628 43.38 23.80 -7.70
C ASP A 628 43.48 24.44 -6.31
N GLY A 629 42.59 24.06 -5.40
CA GLY A 629 42.54 24.57 -4.03
C GLY A 629 41.78 25.89 -3.89
N GLN A 630 40.97 26.27 -4.89
CA GLN A 630 40.15 27.49 -4.88
C GLN A 630 38.69 27.19 -4.58
N ARG A 631 38.03 28.10 -3.85
CA ARG A 631 36.57 28.12 -3.76
C ARG A 631 35.99 28.58 -5.10
N PHE A 632 34.83 28.07 -5.47
CA PHE A 632 34.20 28.36 -6.77
C PHE A 632 32.69 28.61 -6.70
N ALA A 633 32.06 28.37 -5.54
CA ALA A 633 30.63 28.56 -5.33
C ALA A 633 30.30 28.67 -3.84
N ASN A 634 29.09 29.14 -3.53
CA ASN A 634 28.53 29.10 -2.18
C ASN A 634 28.32 27.64 -1.74
N GLU A 635 29.06 27.17 -0.74
CA GLU A 635 28.97 25.81 -0.23
C GLU A 635 27.65 25.51 0.49
N SER A 636 26.99 26.54 1.04
CA SER A 636 25.71 26.42 1.75
C SER A 636 24.49 26.45 0.83
N ALA A 637 24.67 26.80 -0.45
CA ALA A 637 23.56 26.87 -1.42
C ALA A 637 22.85 25.52 -1.57
N PRO A 638 21.57 25.51 -2.01
CA PRO A 638 20.86 24.27 -2.28
C PRO A 638 21.66 23.39 -3.24
N TYR A 639 21.67 22.08 -2.99
CA TYR A 639 22.56 21.13 -3.68
C TYR A 639 22.38 21.10 -5.20
N GLN A 640 21.19 21.44 -5.70
CA GLN A 640 20.93 21.48 -7.14
C GLN A 640 21.67 22.66 -7.82
N PRO A 641 21.46 23.94 -7.41
CA PRO A 641 22.31 25.07 -7.81
C PRO A 641 23.81 24.83 -7.59
N PHE A 642 24.21 24.29 -6.44
CA PHE A 642 25.63 24.03 -6.20
C PHE A 642 26.20 23.04 -7.22
N GLY A 643 25.53 21.90 -7.43
CA GLY A 643 25.98 20.90 -8.40
C GLY A 643 26.03 21.45 -9.83
N ARG A 644 25.06 22.29 -10.22
CA ARG A 644 25.08 22.99 -11.50
C ARG A 644 26.33 23.87 -11.64
N ASN A 645 26.64 24.66 -10.62
CA ASN A 645 27.83 25.51 -10.61
C ASN A 645 29.12 24.67 -10.66
N THR A 646 29.17 23.55 -9.95
CA THR A 646 30.31 22.61 -10.00
C THR A 646 30.51 22.03 -11.40
N HIS A 647 29.43 21.61 -12.07
CA HIS A 647 29.50 21.09 -13.43
C HIS A 647 29.86 22.19 -14.45
N ALA A 648 29.29 23.39 -14.32
CA ALA A 648 29.59 24.53 -15.17
C ALA A 648 31.07 24.98 -15.04
N ALA A 649 31.63 24.88 -13.82
CA ALA A 649 33.05 25.14 -13.57
C ALA A 649 33.98 24.02 -14.07
N GLY A 650 33.45 22.92 -14.64
CA GLY A 650 34.27 21.81 -15.14
C GLY A 650 34.95 20.99 -14.04
N VAL A 651 34.53 21.14 -12.78
CA VAL A 651 35.14 20.46 -11.64
C VAL A 651 34.82 18.96 -11.72
N ARG A 652 35.86 18.12 -11.62
CA ARG A 652 35.76 16.65 -11.61
C ARG A 652 35.97 16.06 -10.21
N LYS A 653 36.69 16.77 -9.37
CA LYS A 653 37.03 16.37 -8.00
C LYS A 653 37.18 17.64 -7.18
N GLU A 654 36.55 17.64 -6.02
CA GLU A 654 36.56 18.74 -5.07
C GLU A 654 36.88 18.19 -3.67
N TYR A 655 37.18 19.07 -2.72
CA TYR A 655 37.52 18.66 -1.37
C TYR A 655 36.76 19.51 -0.35
N LEU A 656 36.02 18.85 0.53
CA LEU A 656 35.51 19.49 1.74
C LEU A 656 36.66 19.59 2.74
N VAL A 657 37.09 20.82 3.03
CA VAL A 657 38.17 21.13 3.97
C VAL A 657 37.56 21.64 5.26
N GLY A 658 38.01 21.09 6.38
CA GLY A 658 37.52 21.44 7.72
C GLY A 658 38.62 21.26 8.76
N ASP A 659 38.47 21.90 9.91
CA ASP A 659 39.41 21.77 11.02
C ASP A 659 38.93 20.74 12.06
N ARG A 660 39.70 20.56 13.15
CA ARG A 660 39.33 19.64 14.23
C ARG A 660 37.99 20.00 14.88
N THR A 661 37.67 21.28 15.02
CA THR A 661 36.42 21.71 15.63
C THR A 661 35.24 21.34 14.73
N PHE A 662 35.34 21.59 13.43
CA PHE A 662 34.31 21.20 12.46
C PHE A 662 34.03 19.70 12.49
N LEU A 663 35.06 18.88 12.26
CA LEU A 663 34.91 17.43 12.20
C LEU A 663 34.33 16.86 13.50
N ARG A 664 34.79 17.36 14.65
CA ARG A 664 34.34 16.82 15.95
C ARG A 664 32.94 17.30 16.34
N ARG A 665 32.46 18.44 15.83
CA ARG A 665 31.11 18.97 16.16
C ARG A 665 30.04 18.47 15.18
N TYR A 666 30.35 18.47 13.88
CA TYR A 666 29.39 18.23 12.81
C TYR A 666 29.65 16.94 12.02
N GLY A 667 30.91 16.50 11.90
CA GLY A 667 31.29 15.35 11.09
C GLY A 667 31.58 15.70 9.63
N MET A 668 32.09 14.73 8.88
CA MET A 668 32.43 14.85 7.44
C MET A 668 32.03 13.56 6.73
N GLY A 669 30.84 13.54 6.11
CA GLY A 669 30.28 12.36 5.46
C GLY A 669 30.14 11.18 6.44
N MET A 670 30.81 10.06 6.14
CA MET A 670 30.84 8.87 7.02
C MET A 670 31.74 9.04 8.25
N ALA A 671 32.50 10.13 8.37
CA ALA A 671 33.23 10.47 9.59
C ALA A 671 32.30 11.20 10.56
N LEU A 672 31.61 10.42 11.40
CA LEU A 672 30.67 10.94 12.39
C LEU A 672 31.36 11.84 13.44
N PRO A 673 30.63 12.82 14.05
CA PRO A 673 31.18 13.74 15.05
C PRO A 673 31.65 13.02 16.33
N ALA A 674 32.22 13.76 17.29
CA ALA A 674 32.61 13.20 18.57
C ALA A 674 31.42 12.49 19.28
N PRO A 675 31.65 11.35 19.96
CA PRO A 675 32.94 10.73 20.27
C PRO A 675 33.42 9.64 19.29
N TYR A 676 32.78 9.47 18.12
CA TYR A 676 33.07 8.35 17.22
C TYR A 676 34.54 8.34 16.71
N ALA A 677 35.09 7.14 16.54
CA ALA A 677 36.48 6.94 16.15
C ALA A 677 36.69 7.02 14.62
N ILE A 678 37.62 7.88 14.19
CA ILE A 678 37.87 8.17 12.77
C ILE A 678 39.10 7.45 12.19
N GLY A 679 39.95 6.83 13.01
CA GLY A 679 41.23 6.25 12.57
C GLY A 679 41.10 5.15 11.50
N HIS A 680 39.95 4.48 11.41
CA HIS A 680 39.68 3.50 10.36
C HIS A 680 39.40 4.15 8.99
N LEU A 681 38.88 5.39 8.98
CA LEU A 681 38.62 6.17 7.77
C LEU A 681 39.90 6.84 7.25
N LEU A 682 40.75 7.30 8.18
CA LEU A 682 42.09 7.82 7.86
C LEU A 682 42.94 6.76 7.15
N ARG A 683 43.02 5.54 7.71
CA ARG A 683 43.77 4.41 7.11
C ARG A 683 43.25 3.97 5.73
N LYS A 684 42.00 4.30 5.41
CA LYS A 684 41.37 3.97 4.11
C LYS A 684 41.45 5.12 3.11
N ASN A 685 42.12 6.22 3.45
CA ASN A 685 42.16 7.45 2.65
C ASN A 685 40.77 7.99 2.28
N TYR A 686 39.74 7.66 3.09
CA TYR A 686 38.44 8.30 2.96
C TYR A 686 38.50 9.74 3.47
N LEU A 687 39.21 9.94 4.57
CA LEU A 687 39.46 11.25 5.17
C LEU A 687 40.98 11.44 5.24
N LEU A 688 41.47 12.59 4.78
CA LEU A 688 42.88 12.95 4.88
C LEU A 688 43.07 13.91 6.06
N GLN A 689 44.25 13.88 6.67
CA GLN A 689 44.59 14.67 7.85
C GLN A 689 46.00 15.25 7.72
N ALA A 690 46.22 16.47 8.20
CA ALA A 690 47.54 17.08 8.37
C ALA A 690 47.56 18.05 9.57
N GLN A 691 48.75 18.48 10.04
CA GLN A 691 48.85 19.46 11.13
C GLN A 691 48.77 20.90 10.63
N THR A 692 49.08 21.14 9.36
CA THR A 692 48.99 22.46 8.74
C THR A 692 48.22 22.41 7.42
N VAL A 693 47.65 23.54 7.00
CA VAL A 693 46.97 23.66 5.69
C VAL A 693 47.94 23.41 4.52
N PRO A 694 49.18 23.93 4.53
CA PRO A 694 50.18 23.59 3.51
C PRO A 694 50.47 22.09 3.40
N GLU A 695 50.62 21.37 4.53
CA GLU A 695 50.80 19.92 4.52
C GLU A 695 49.56 19.19 3.98
N LEU A 696 48.36 19.67 4.32
CA LEU A 696 47.11 19.11 3.81
C LEU A 696 47.03 19.25 2.29
N ALA A 697 47.39 20.42 1.75
CA ALA A 697 47.45 20.70 0.33
C ALA A 697 48.38 19.71 -0.40
N GLN A 698 49.58 19.48 0.12
CA GLN A 698 50.52 18.50 -0.45
C GLN A 698 49.90 17.09 -0.48
N ARG A 699 49.20 16.68 0.58
CA ARG A 699 48.55 15.37 0.67
C ARG A 699 47.41 15.16 -0.32
N ILE A 700 46.72 16.23 -0.72
CA ILE A 700 45.62 16.17 -1.70
C ILE A 700 46.05 16.53 -3.12
N GLY A 701 47.34 16.79 -3.34
CA GLY A 701 47.94 17.07 -4.65
C GLY A 701 47.78 18.52 -5.12
N MET A 702 47.72 19.48 -4.20
CA MET A 702 47.55 20.91 -4.49
C MET A 702 48.78 21.74 -4.14
N ALA A 703 48.91 22.91 -4.77
CA ALA A 703 49.93 23.89 -4.43
C ALA A 703 49.71 24.41 -2.99
N PRO A 704 50.70 24.30 -2.08
CA PRO A 704 50.52 24.66 -0.66
C PRO A 704 50.10 26.11 -0.44
N ALA A 705 50.67 27.03 -1.22
CA ALA A 705 50.36 28.45 -1.14
C ALA A 705 48.93 28.78 -1.57
N LYS A 706 48.39 28.07 -2.58
CA LYS A 706 47.01 28.32 -3.07
C LYS A 706 46.00 28.01 -1.97
N LEU A 707 45.99 26.80 -1.44
CA LEU A 707 45.02 26.40 -0.41
C LEU A 707 45.16 27.24 0.86
N ALA A 708 46.38 27.56 1.29
CA ALA A 708 46.61 28.44 2.44
C ALA A 708 45.98 29.82 2.22
N SER A 709 46.22 30.43 1.05
CA SER A 709 45.63 31.74 0.72
C SER A 709 44.09 31.72 0.70
N THR A 710 43.49 30.63 0.21
CA THR A 710 42.03 30.46 0.17
C THR A 710 41.46 30.31 1.57
N VAL A 711 42.11 29.55 2.45
CA VAL A 711 41.70 29.41 3.87
C VAL A 711 41.85 30.73 4.61
N ASP A 712 42.96 31.46 4.42
CA ASP A 712 43.20 32.74 5.07
C ASP A 712 42.16 33.80 4.65
N ARG A 713 41.84 33.87 3.35
CA ARG A 713 40.80 34.74 2.82
C ARG A 713 39.43 34.39 3.42
N PHE A 714 39.05 33.11 3.44
CA PHE A 714 37.80 32.68 4.07
C PHE A 714 37.74 33.00 5.57
N ASN A 715 38.85 32.85 6.29
CA ASN A 715 38.92 33.17 7.72
C ASN A 715 38.68 34.67 7.98
N GLN A 716 39.07 35.57 7.07
CA GLN A 716 38.74 37.00 7.15
C GLN A 716 37.23 37.21 7.04
N PHE A 717 36.58 36.61 6.03
CA PHE A 717 35.13 36.63 5.86
C PHE A 717 34.38 36.06 7.06
N ALA A 718 34.86 34.95 7.61
CA ALA A 718 34.23 34.30 8.75
C ALA A 718 34.26 35.17 10.01
N ARG A 719 35.34 35.93 10.25
CA ARG A 719 35.40 36.91 11.35
C ARG A 719 34.51 38.12 11.10
N ALA A 720 34.42 38.58 9.86
CA ALA A 720 33.54 39.68 9.46
C ALA A 720 32.06 39.30 9.47
N GLY A 721 31.73 38.01 9.33
CA GLY A 721 30.35 37.52 9.24
C GLY A 721 29.74 37.54 7.85
N ARG A 722 30.53 37.88 6.83
CA ARG A 722 30.09 38.07 5.45
C ARG A 722 31.11 37.50 4.49
N ASP A 723 30.64 36.69 3.56
CA ASP A 723 31.45 36.10 2.50
C ASP A 723 31.27 36.91 1.22
N ASP A 724 32.20 37.83 0.95
CA ASP A 724 32.11 38.71 -0.22
C ASP A 724 32.42 38.00 -1.54
N ASP A 725 32.98 36.79 -1.52
CA ASP A 725 33.29 36.04 -2.73
C ASP A 725 32.05 35.32 -3.29
N PHE A 726 31.27 34.67 -2.41
CA PHE A 726 30.16 33.79 -2.84
C PHE A 726 28.87 33.98 -2.03
N HIS A 727 28.80 34.97 -1.15
CA HIS A 727 27.59 35.31 -0.38
C HIS A 727 27.07 34.15 0.49
N ARG A 728 27.95 33.28 0.97
CA ARG A 728 27.60 32.17 1.86
C ARG A 728 27.00 32.66 3.17
N GLY A 729 25.84 32.10 3.52
CA GLY A 729 25.12 32.46 4.75
C GLY A 729 24.27 33.71 4.63
N GLU A 730 24.18 34.34 3.44
CA GLU A 730 23.29 35.49 3.22
C GLU A 730 21.83 35.06 2.95
N SER A 731 21.62 33.86 2.39
CA SER A 731 20.29 33.34 2.08
C SER A 731 19.58 32.73 3.30
N ILE A 732 18.25 32.77 3.31
CA ILE A 732 17.41 32.07 4.29
C ILE A 732 17.71 30.56 4.32
N TYR A 733 17.89 29.97 3.13
CA TYR A 733 18.19 28.54 3.01
C TYR A 733 19.51 28.20 3.72
N ASP A 734 20.57 28.95 3.44
CA ASP A 734 21.89 28.75 4.04
C ASP A 734 21.79 28.77 5.56
N GLN A 735 21.17 29.83 6.10
CA GLN A 735 21.04 30.05 7.53
C GLN A 735 20.21 28.97 8.21
N SER A 736 19.18 28.43 7.54
CA SER A 736 18.33 27.36 8.08
C SER A 736 19.09 26.06 8.36
N TYR A 737 20.16 25.78 7.60
CA TYR A 737 21.03 24.62 7.78
C TYR A 737 22.34 24.93 8.52
N GLY A 738 22.63 26.20 8.82
CA GLY A 738 23.77 26.63 9.62
C GLY A 738 23.68 26.23 11.10
N ASP A 739 24.62 26.71 11.93
CA ASP A 739 24.56 26.58 13.38
C ASP A 739 24.13 27.92 14.01
N PRO A 740 22.90 28.02 14.54
CA PRO A 740 22.36 29.29 15.05
C PRO A 740 23.13 29.85 16.26
N HIS A 741 23.95 29.03 16.92
CA HIS A 741 24.80 29.45 18.04
C HIS A 741 26.12 30.07 17.59
N VAL A 742 26.45 30.01 16.29
CA VAL A 742 27.62 30.69 15.73
C VAL A 742 27.18 32.07 15.24
N LYS A 743 27.94 33.09 15.66
CA LYS A 743 27.67 34.51 15.39
C LYS A 743 28.92 35.16 14.78
N PRO A 744 28.76 36.25 14.00
CA PRO A 744 27.48 36.87 13.61
C PRO A 744 26.69 36.05 12.57
N ASN A 745 27.34 35.14 11.83
CA ASN A 745 26.73 34.35 10.77
C ASN A 745 26.74 32.84 11.11
N PRO A 746 25.58 32.15 11.04
CA PRO A 746 25.48 30.74 11.41
C PRO A 746 26.22 29.78 10.47
N CYS A 747 26.61 30.23 9.27
CA CYS A 747 27.30 29.43 8.26
C CYS A 747 28.82 29.67 8.21
N LEU A 748 29.34 30.67 8.93
CA LEU A 748 30.74 31.08 8.83
C LEU A 748 31.44 30.96 10.18
N ALA A 749 32.56 30.22 10.20
CA ALA A 749 33.52 30.22 11.30
C ALA A 749 34.93 29.96 10.74
N PRO A 750 35.99 30.54 11.35
CA PRO A 750 37.35 30.29 10.91
C PRO A 750 37.77 28.81 11.00
N LEU A 751 38.61 28.37 10.06
CA LEU A 751 39.31 27.09 10.03
C LEU A 751 40.74 27.30 10.52
N GLU A 752 41.00 27.07 11.80
CA GLU A 752 42.31 27.41 12.41
C GLU A 752 42.84 26.32 13.33
N LYS A 753 41.99 25.40 13.80
CA LYS A 753 42.36 24.48 14.88
C LYS A 753 42.84 23.15 14.31
N PRO A 754 44.15 22.86 14.35
CA PRO A 754 44.67 21.59 13.85
C PRO A 754 44.18 20.41 14.71
N PRO A 755 44.21 19.17 14.17
CA PRO A 755 44.55 18.83 12.80
C PRO A 755 43.52 19.33 11.79
N PHE A 756 43.95 19.60 10.56
CA PHE A 756 43.10 19.92 9.41
C PHE A 756 42.75 18.65 8.64
N TYR A 757 41.58 18.64 8.02
CA TYR A 757 41.06 17.49 7.29
C TYR A 757 40.57 17.89 5.90
N ALA A 758 40.75 16.97 4.95
CA ALA A 758 40.15 17.05 3.62
C ALA A 758 39.38 15.76 3.34
N LEU A 759 38.14 15.90 2.88
CA LEU A 759 37.29 14.81 2.40
C LEU A 759 37.15 14.94 0.87
N PRO A 760 37.64 13.98 0.07
CA PRO A 760 37.44 13.97 -1.36
C PRO A 760 35.96 13.83 -1.70
N LEU A 761 35.49 14.71 -2.57
CA LEU A 761 34.13 14.79 -3.08
C LEU A 761 34.16 14.72 -4.61
N TYR A 762 33.12 14.10 -5.16
CA TYR A 762 32.95 13.95 -6.60
C TYR A 762 31.58 14.51 -7.01
N PRO A 763 31.50 15.36 -8.05
CA PRO A 763 30.24 15.97 -8.46
C PRO A 763 29.36 14.92 -9.14
N GLY A 764 28.48 14.29 -8.36
CA GLY A 764 27.66 13.16 -8.77
C GLY A 764 26.18 13.45 -8.62
N ASN A 765 25.38 12.39 -8.48
CA ASN A 765 23.93 12.50 -8.36
C ASN A 765 23.34 11.51 -7.34
N VAL A 766 22.10 11.73 -6.94
CA VAL A 766 21.34 10.79 -6.09
C VAL A 766 20.21 10.09 -6.85
N SER A 767 19.73 10.68 -7.94
CA SER A 767 18.66 10.18 -8.80
C SER A 767 18.72 10.87 -10.16
N THR A 768 18.07 10.30 -11.17
CA THR A 768 17.79 10.98 -12.44
C THR A 768 16.46 11.73 -12.38
N LEU A 769 16.36 12.79 -13.16
CA LEU A 769 15.16 13.62 -13.38
C LEU A 769 14.68 13.56 -14.84
N TYR A 770 15.47 12.92 -15.71
CA TYR A 770 15.15 12.68 -17.11
C TYR A 770 14.48 11.30 -17.28
N GLY A 771 13.41 11.25 -18.07
CA GLY A 771 12.59 10.04 -18.22
C GLY A 771 11.61 10.12 -19.39
N LEU A 772 10.60 9.24 -19.41
CA LEU A 772 9.58 9.16 -20.44
C LEU A 772 8.64 10.38 -20.40
N ARG A 773 8.17 10.82 -21.56
CA ARG A 773 7.09 11.83 -21.66
C ARG A 773 5.78 11.22 -21.16
N THR A 774 5.02 11.99 -20.40
CA THR A 774 3.69 11.60 -19.93
C THR A 774 2.68 12.72 -20.06
N ASN A 775 1.38 12.37 -20.10
CA ASN A 775 0.30 13.33 -19.89
C ASN A 775 0.05 13.63 -18.40
N HIS A 776 -0.97 14.43 -18.11
CA HIS A 776 -1.39 14.80 -16.75
C HIS A 776 -1.93 13.63 -15.90
N ASN A 777 -2.17 12.45 -16.48
CA ASN A 777 -2.54 11.21 -15.78
C ASN A 777 -1.38 10.21 -15.69
N ALA A 778 -0.16 10.65 -16.02
CA ALA A 778 1.06 9.85 -16.03
C ALA A 778 1.09 8.71 -17.07
N GLN A 779 0.19 8.71 -18.07
CA GLN A 779 0.27 7.79 -19.19
C GLN A 779 1.45 8.16 -20.08
N VAL A 780 2.23 7.16 -20.51
CA VAL A 780 3.36 7.35 -21.41
C VAL A 780 2.88 7.83 -22.77
N LEU A 781 3.58 8.81 -23.35
CA LEU A 781 3.26 9.38 -24.66
C LEU A 781 4.23 8.90 -25.73
N ASN A 782 3.71 8.57 -26.92
CA ASN A 782 4.50 8.29 -28.10
C ASN A 782 5.08 9.58 -28.73
N SER A 783 5.79 9.46 -29.84
CA SER A 783 6.39 10.60 -30.56
C SER A 783 5.35 11.66 -30.96
N ASP A 784 4.16 11.21 -31.34
CA ASP A 784 3.07 12.05 -31.84
C ASP A 784 2.28 12.72 -30.69
N GLY A 785 2.61 12.40 -29.45
CA GLY A 785 1.92 12.91 -28.26
C GLY A 785 0.67 12.12 -27.86
N ASN A 786 0.41 10.97 -28.49
CA ASN A 786 -0.71 10.09 -28.15
C ASN A 786 -0.33 9.15 -26.99
N PRO A 787 -1.27 8.87 -26.05
CA PRO A 787 -1.03 7.91 -24.98
C PRO A 787 -0.83 6.48 -25.49
N VAL A 788 0.21 5.80 -24.99
CA VAL A 788 0.40 4.36 -25.17
C VAL A 788 -0.57 3.63 -24.24
N ARG A 789 -1.47 2.84 -24.80
CA ARG A 789 -2.58 2.21 -24.07
C ARG A 789 -2.04 1.25 -23.01
N GLY A 790 -2.47 1.47 -21.76
CA GLY A 790 -2.11 0.65 -20.61
C GLY A 790 -0.71 0.92 -20.03
N LEU A 791 0.06 1.90 -20.55
CA LEU A 791 1.42 2.15 -20.10
C LEU A 791 1.55 3.48 -19.36
N TYR A 792 2.17 3.44 -18.18
CA TYR A 792 2.38 4.60 -17.31
C TYR A 792 3.82 4.69 -16.86
N ALA A 793 4.33 5.89 -16.65
CA ALA A 793 5.65 6.14 -16.09
C ALA A 793 5.54 7.05 -14.88
N LEU A 794 6.19 6.65 -13.79
CA LEU A 794 6.03 7.23 -12.47
C LEU A 794 7.38 7.46 -11.80
N GLY A 795 7.42 8.42 -10.88
CA GLY A 795 8.66 8.75 -10.16
C GLY A 795 9.79 9.12 -11.13
N ALA A 796 10.95 8.50 -10.98
CA ALA A 796 12.12 8.81 -11.81
C ALA A 796 12.10 8.15 -13.21
N ASP A 797 11.10 7.33 -13.53
CA ASP A 797 10.88 6.84 -14.90
C ASP A 797 10.07 7.86 -15.72
N GLN A 798 9.29 8.70 -15.05
CA GLN A 798 8.64 9.88 -15.63
C GLN A 798 9.66 11.00 -15.80
N ASN A 799 9.63 11.73 -16.91
CA ASN A 799 10.39 12.97 -16.99
C ASN A 799 9.86 13.97 -15.95
N SER A 800 10.77 14.55 -15.16
CA SER A 800 10.38 15.51 -14.12
C SER A 800 9.51 16.63 -14.70
N ILE A 801 8.37 16.89 -14.05
CA ILE A 801 7.49 18.02 -14.39
C ILE A 801 8.18 19.37 -14.14
N MET A 802 9.24 19.37 -13.32
CA MET A 802 10.03 20.54 -13.00
C MET A 802 11.22 20.73 -13.95
N LYS A 803 11.39 19.86 -14.97
CA LYS A 803 12.46 19.96 -15.98
C LYS A 803 13.88 20.14 -15.42
N GLY A 804 14.15 19.52 -14.27
CA GLY A 804 15.46 19.57 -13.61
C GLY A 804 15.66 20.76 -12.66
N LEU A 805 14.78 21.76 -12.73
CA LEU A 805 14.77 22.93 -11.85
C LEU A 805 14.08 22.52 -10.55
N TYR A 806 14.73 22.68 -9.40
CA TYR A 806 14.34 21.97 -8.17
C TYR A 806 13.81 22.95 -7.10
N PRO A 807 12.48 23.17 -7.01
CA PRO A 807 11.90 24.27 -6.23
C PRO A 807 12.04 24.09 -4.70
N GLY A 808 12.17 22.87 -4.19
CA GLY A 808 12.30 22.65 -2.75
C GLY A 808 12.63 21.21 -2.37
N GLY A 809 12.82 20.97 -1.09
CA GLY A 809 13.17 19.65 -0.57
C GLY A 809 12.12 18.59 -0.86
N GLY A 810 12.49 17.56 -1.62
CA GLY A 810 11.57 16.45 -1.93
C GLY A 810 10.77 16.61 -3.23
N SER A 811 11.18 17.51 -4.15
CA SER A 811 10.59 17.64 -5.49
C SER A 811 10.77 16.41 -6.40
N THR A 812 11.43 15.33 -5.95
CA THR A 812 11.32 14.00 -6.57
C THR A 812 10.19 13.15 -5.99
N LEU A 813 10.11 13.04 -4.66
CA LEU A 813 9.16 12.16 -3.99
C LEU A 813 7.74 12.72 -4.01
N GLY A 814 7.58 14.03 -3.82
CA GLY A 814 6.28 14.70 -3.85
C GLY A 814 5.57 14.50 -5.19
N PRO A 815 6.07 15.08 -6.29
CA PRO A 815 5.52 14.84 -7.63
C PRO A 815 5.42 13.35 -7.99
N GLY A 816 6.44 12.55 -7.66
CA GLY A 816 6.44 11.11 -7.92
C GLY A 816 5.26 10.39 -7.27
N MET A 817 4.93 10.71 -6.00
CA MET A 817 3.76 10.14 -5.32
C MET A 817 2.45 10.72 -5.83
N VAL A 818 2.38 12.01 -6.17
CA VAL A 818 1.16 12.64 -6.70
C VAL A 818 0.76 12.00 -8.03
N PHE A 819 1.67 11.86 -8.99
CA PHE A 819 1.35 11.22 -10.27
C PHE A 819 1.09 9.72 -10.14
N SER A 820 1.69 9.06 -9.15
CA SER A 820 1.38 7.66 -8.83
C SER A 820 -0.02 7.48 -8.28
N TYR A 821 -0.45 8.38 -7.40
CA TYR A 821 -1.82 8.46 -6.88
C TYR A 821 -2.81 8.71 -8.03
N ARG A 822 -2.55 9.71 -8.88
CA ARG A 822 -3.38 10.00 -10.07
C ARG A 822 -3.48 8.81 -11.02
N ALA A 823 -2.38 8.13 -11.32
CA ALA A 823 -2.37 6.95 -12.17
C ALA A 823 -3.23 5.82 -11.59
N GLY A 824 -3.13 5.57 -10.29
CA GLY A 824 -3.98 4.60 -9.59
C GLY A 824 -5.47 4.95 -9.66
N LEU A 825 -5.83 6.23 -9.46
CA LEU A 825 -7.21 6.69 -9.59
C LEU A 825 -7.75 6.55 -11.02
N HIS A 826 -6.96 6.98 -12.00
CA HIS A 826 -7.30 6.88 -13.42
C HIS A 826 -7.58 5.42 -13.84
N LEU A 827 -6.72 4.48 -13.43
CA LEU A 827 -6.90 3.05 -13.71
C LEU A 827 -8.14 2.44 -13.07
N SER A 828 -8.60 3.03 -11.97
CA SER A 828 -9.80 2.60 -11.25
C SER A 828 -11.08 3.35 -11.64
N GLY A 829 -11.00 4.29 -12.60
CA GLY A 829 -12.15 5.10 -13.02
C GLY A 829 -12.65 6.08 -11.95
N ARG A 830 -11.76 6.56 -11.06
CA ARG A 830 -12.07 7.47 -9.95
C ARG A 830 -11.46 8.88 -10.10
N LEU A 831 -10.85 9.17 -11.25
CA LEU A 831 -10.20 10.45 -11.51
C LEU A 831 -11.09 11.37 -12.34
#